data_AF-A0A931XW78-F1
#
_entry.id   AF-A0A931XW78-F1
#
_cell.length_a   1.000
_cell.length_b   1.000
_cell.length_c   1.000
_cell.angle_alpha   90.00
_cell.angle_beta   90.00
_cell.angle_gamma   90.00
#
_symmetry.space_group_name_H-M   'P 1'
#
loop_
_entity.id
_entity.type
_entity.pdbx_description
1 polymer ?
#
loop_
_entity_poly.entity_id
_entity_poly.type
_entity_poly.pdbx_seq_one_letter_code
_entity_poly.pdbx_strand_id
1 'polypeptide(L)'
;MRYPVRLTVPPGADLYGELGDWLNPIAIRDGVYETTLPVGLYAFKAKLRGAWVEPTGRTRSVGGERNAVLSVGGTVEPILFAPAMPCVREEVDGTVRVLAAVRRGHGERLRVRFREDPRDGFVSVDAAPFTEEDEHVVFSAVLPASTGAVELEFELDGARVLAEDGAPLRWTRPSRSAPPWLRNVYTIFVDRFRRVPDDGSWGADPGRDVPAGGNLDGITASLDELRTLGVEVLYLTPIQLSRSCHRYDLVDPLRVDPALGGEEAFARLIEGVHAREMRLLLDFSFVHVGEGFPPYEDVRAHGRASPFSAWFQWRADGSAGDALRHYGSRADAPLLDLHHPDVRALALATVERLARLGVDGFRFDAIAEVPMDLACAVRSRLRAVRPEAVVLGEVVPPHAWRWRAEGAVDVATDFAFHALATDFVAKRSIDAAAFAQGLRRAEVQRGGPDATAVRFLSTHDHPRFASMARLHGDERRTPLGLLLLLVYPGIPALLYGEEHGLSCADPVLEPEHAWGDRMPMPWGSGNPALRALVAQLFSLRRAEPALARGSCEVLFADGPLLVLRRRTVGSIVDVALNASDEPLEIDLEDDDHGALQVLATVGDASVRGQTVVLGANAAVVARRVRSPEQRARREAFVRALPVLRDRDFAAGSATVVGRPLRLDFSVTERCNLRCAHCLTLAPQKTAEGTARTMSHAVLERLYDDLAHASWFGFVHGGESLTSPVLFEVLAAIRSARGGAKSTVHLLTNGKLLRRATTERLVDLGVSSLFVSLDGATAATNDRVRVGGDFHAICANVRDAVAVRRQADLRIGLSYVVLASNRHELVPFVELAADLGVDWIKLEEPVAATPFARAEMIDVRAHEGAIAAAIARARSLGLIAVDHAAPPPIWRCELDERARAFVEADEFANRTEIHPCRAAWERACVFPNGDVSVDDFLLPVVGNVLQEPLARLWTSPAAQRQRERARASWICAGRPTCTGGPGRT
;
A
#
# COMPACT_ATOMS: atom_id res chain seq x y z
N MET A 1 2.27 6.81 -19.95
CA MET A 1 2.60 6.97 -21.39
C MET A 1 1.32 6.79 -22.19
N ARG A 2 1.17 7.49 -23.31
CA ARG A 2 0.04 7.33 -24.22
C ARG A 2 0.55 6.92 -25.60
N TYR A 3 -0.17 6.03 -26.28
CA TYR A 3 0.20 5.48 -27.58
C TYR A 3 -0.85 5.86 -28.62
N PRO A 4 -0.44 6.23 -29.83
CA PRO A 4 -1.38 6.38 -30.94
C PRO A 4 -2.00 5.01 -31.24
N VAL A 5 -3.32 4.99 -31.38
CA VAL A 5 -4.09 3.80 -31.70
C VAL A 5 -4.86 4.07 -32.97
N ARG A 6 -4.73 3.15 -33.94
CA ARG A 6 -5.49 3.15 -35.18
C ARG A 6 -6.15 1.80 -35.35
N LEU A 7 -7.49 1.78 -35.37
CA LEU A 7 -8.29 0.58 -35.58
C LEU A 7 -9.02 0.69 -36.91
N THR A 8 -8.97 -0.39 -37.70
CA THR A 8 -9.83 -0.56 -38.86
C THR A 8 -11.12 -1.21 -38.40
N VAL A 9 -12.25 -0.54 -38.59
CA VAL A 9 -13.59 -0.99 -38.19
C VAL A 9 -14.50 -0.93 -39.42
N PRO A 10 -15.50 -1.81 -39.58
CA PRO A 10 -16.39 -1.73 -40.73
C PRO A 10 -17.01 -0.32 -40.89
N PRO A 11 -16.99 0.28 -42.10
CA PRO A 11 -17.60 1.59 -42.33
C PRO A 11 -19.09 1.63 -41.95
N GLY A 12 -19.51 2.67 -41.24
CA GLY A 12 -20.88 2.81 -40.73
C GLY A 12 -21.19 1.95 -39.49
N ALA A 13 -20.17 1.41 -38.81
CA ALA A 13 -20.35 0.71 -37.55
C ALA A 13 -20.26 1.66 -36.35
N ASP A 14 -20.95 1.28 -35.28
CA ASP A 14 -20.90 1.92 -33.97
C ASP A 14 -19.96 1.11 -33.06
N LEU A 15 -18.95 1.78 -32.49
CA LEU A 15 -17.97 1.18 -31.59
C LEU A 15 -18.44 1.32 -30.14
N TYR A 16 -18.53 0.20 -29.43
CA TYR A 16 -18.92 0.13 -28.02
C TYR A 16 -17.75 -0.36 -27.19
N GLY A 17 -17.59 0.23 -26.01
CA GLY A 17 -16.76 -0.34 -24.95
C GLY A 17 -15.65 0.55 -24.46
N GLU A 18 -14.58 -0.07 -23.97
CA GLU A 18 -13.58 0.60 -23.12
C GLU A 18 -12.73 1.64 -23.86
N LEU A 19 -12.84 1.69 -25.20
CA LEU A 19 -12.25 2.72 -26.04
C LEU A 19 -12.99 4.07 -25.97
N GLY A 20 -14.27 4.04 -25.55
CA GLY A 20 -15.14 5.19 -25.34
C GLY A 20 -16.01 4.92 -24.11
N ASP A 21 -17.28 4.63 -24.38
CA ASP A 21 -18.32 4.25 -23.42
C ASP A 21 -19.14 3.06 -23.97
N TRP A 22 -19.70 2.23 -23.08
CA TRP A 22 -20.64 1.16 -23.42
C TRP A 22 -22.07 1.68 -23.66
N LEU A 23 -22.44 2.84 -23.11
CA LEU A 23 -23.77 3.44 -23.26
C LEU A 23 -23.87 4.40 -24.44
N ASN A 24 -22.78 5.12 -24.73
CA ASN A 24 -22.68 6.09 -25.81
C ASN A 24 -21.64 5.63 -26.85
N PRO A 25 -22.05 4.90 -27.90
CA PRO A 25 -21.11 4.38 -28.89
C PRO A 25 -20.48 5.49 -29.74
N ILE A 26 -19.28 5.20 -30.25
CA ILE A 26 -18.58 6.07 -31.20
C ILE A 26 -18.97 5.65 -32.61
N ALA A 27 -19.66 6.53 -33.33
CA ALA A 27 -20.05 6.28 -34.73
C ALA A 27 -18.83 6.40 -35.66
N ILE A 28 -18.47 5.31 -36.36
CA ILE A 28 -17.34 5.26 -37.29
C ILE A 28 -17.85 5.35 -38.72
N ARG A 29 -17.67 6.52 -39.37
CA ARG A 29 -18.14 6.76 -40.74
C ARG A 29 -17.19 6.22 -41.81
N ASP A 30 -15.90 6.51 -41.68
CA ASP A 30 -14.90 6.25 -42.73
C ASP A 30 -14.11 4.94 -42.53
N GLY A 31 -14.59 4.06 -41.65
CA GLY A 31 -14.01 2.74 -41.37
C GLY A 31 -12.69 2.75 -40.59
N VAL A 32 -12.28 3.90 -40.05
CA VAL A 32 -11.07 4.05 -39.25
C VAL A 32 -11.40 4.80 -37.97
N TYR A 33 -10.90 4.27 -36.85
CA TYR A 33 -10.91 4.95 -35.55
C TYR A 33 -9.47 5.28 -35.15
N GLU A 34 -9.18 6.57 -34.96
CA GLU A 34 -7.87 7.06 -34.51
C GLU A 34 -8.02 7.79 -33.18
N THR A 35 -7.19 7.44 -32.22
CA THR A 35 -7.16 8.07 -30.90
C THR A 35 -5.79 7.91 -30.26
N THR A 36 -5.61 8.43 -29.06
CA THR A 36 -4.44 8.14 -28.23
C THR A 36 -4.90 7.61 -26.88
N LEU A 37 -4.46 6.40 -26.53
CA LEU A 37 -4.85 5.72 -25.29
C LEU A 37 -3.66 5.56 -24.35
N PRO A 38 -3.86 5.56 -23.03
CA PRO A 38 -2.83 5.11 -22.11
C PRO A 38 -2.52 3.62 -22.31
N VAL A 39 -1.38 3.19 -21.76
CA VAL A 39 -1.04 1.76 -21.66
C VAL A 39 -2.16 1.02 -20.92
N GLY A 40 -2.60 -0.11 -21.46
CA GLY A 40 -3.67 -0.89 -20.84
C GLY A 40 -4.28 -1.92 -21.79
N LEU A 41 -5.22 -2.69 -21.26
CA LEU A 41 -6.05 -3.61 -22.02
C LEU A 41 -7.44 -3.00 -22.19
N TYR A 42 -7.97 -2.98 -23.41
CA TYR A 42 -9.26 -2.36 -23.72
C TYR A 42 -10.15 -3.37 -24.44
N ALA A 43 -11.27 -3.73 -23.82
CA ALA A 43 -12.31 -4.57 -24.41
C ALA A 43 -13.34 -3.71 -25.18
N PHE A 44 -13.73 -4.16 -26.37
CA PHE A 44 -14.69 -3.45 -27.20
C PHE A 44 -15.43 -4.38 -28.17
N LYS A 45 -16.51 -3.87 -28.74
CA LYS A 45 -17.31 -4.52 -29.79
C LYS A 45 -17.71 -3.48 -30.83
N ALA A 46 -18.01 -3.91 -32.05
CA ALA A 46 -18.58 -3.05 -33.08
C ALA A 46 -19.96 -3.56 -33.47
N LYS A 47 -20.89 -2.65 -33.76
CA LYS A 47 -22.23 -2.97 -34.24
C LYS A 47 -22.43 -2.39 -35.63
N LEU A 48 -22.64 -3.24 -36.62
CA LEU A 48 -22.89 -2.85 -38.01
C LEU A 48 -24.33 -3.23 -38.37
N ARG A 49 -25.15 -2.24 -38.76
CA ARG A 49 -26.56 -2.45 -39.15
C ARG A 49 -27.35 -3.28 -38.12
N GLY A 50 -27.11 -3.01 -36.83
CA GLY A 50 -27.80 -3.68 -35.74
C GLY A 50 -27.20 -5.03 -35.30
N ALA A 51 -26.24 -5.59 -36.03
CA ALA A 51 -25.59 -6.86 -35.68
C ALA A 51 -24.19 -6.63 -35.07
N TRP A 52 -23.84 -7.43 -34.07
CA TRP A 52 -22.49 -7.43 -33.50
C TRP A 52 -21.50 -8.05 -34.49
N VAL A 53 -20.35 -7.38 -34.66
CA VAL A 53 -19.24 -7.85 -35.49
C VAL A 53 -17.94 -7.77 -34.70
N GLU A 54 -17.02 -8.68 -34.98
CA GLU A 54 -15.69 -8.72 -34.38
C GLU A 54 -14.75 -7.81 -35.19
N PRO A 55 -14.33 -6.65 -34.67
CA PRO A 55 -13.54 -5.69 -35.43
C PRO A 55 -12.07 -6.09 -35.59
N THR A 56 -11.56 -7.01 -34.74
CA THR A 56 -10.14 -7.41 -34.70
C THR A 56 -10.00 -8.90 -34.40
N GLY A 57 -8.97 -9.58 -34.91
CA GLY A 57 -8.76 -11.02 -34.67
C GLY A 57 -8.30 -11.42 -33.25
N ARG A 58 -8.13 -10.46 -32.33
CA ARG A 58 -7.77 -10.72 -30.94
C ARG A 58 -8.98 -10.57 -30.03
N THR A 59 -9.30 -11.62 -29.27
CA THR A 59 -10.49 -11.67 -28.42
C THR A 59 -10.18 -12.06 -26.99
N ARG A 60 -11.12 -11.79 -26.10
CA ARG A 60 -11.20 -12.34 -24.75
C ARG A 60 -12.66 -12.64 -24.45
N SER A 61 -12.94 -13.84 -23.95
CA SER A 61 -14.27 -14.25 -23.50
C SER A 61 -14.25 -14.57 -22.02
N VAL A 62 -15.23 -14.01 -21.30
CA VAL A 62 -15.44 -14.25 -19.87
C VAL A 62 -16.93 -14.45 -19.62
N GLY A 63 -17.31 -15.61 -19.08
CA GLY A 63 -18.72 -15.88 -18.74
C GLY A 63 -19.63 -15.94 -19.96
N GLY A 64 -19.10 -16.35 -21.12
CA GLY A 64 -19.81 -16.40 -22.40
C GLY A 64 -19.81 -15.08 -23.17
N GLU A 65 -19.37 -13.97 -22.56
CA GLU A 65 -19.27 -12.67 -23.22
C GLU A 65 -17.92 -12.51 -23.91
N ARG A 66 -17.93 -12.70 -25.23
CA ARG A 66 -16.75 -12.58 -26.10
C ARG A 66 -16.61 -11.18 -26.67
N ASN A 67 -15.51 -10.49 -26.34
CA ASN A 67 -15.20 -9.14 -26.82
C ASN A 67 -13.89 -9.12 -27.62
N ALA A 68 -13.75 -8.17 -28.54
CA ALA A 68 -12.44 -7.82 -29.08
C ALA A 68 -11.60 -7.16 -27.99
N VAL A 69 -10.28 -7.37 -28.01
CA VAL A 69 -9.37 -6.76 -27.03
C VAL A 69 -8.15 -6.16 -27.71
N LEU A 70 -7.87 -4.91 -27.33
CA LEU A 70 -6.67 -4.19 -27.70
C LEU A 70 -5.68 -4.20 -26.53
N SER A 71 -4.42 -4.54 -26.80
CA SER A 71 -3.31 -4.40 -25.84
C SER A 71 -2.45 -3.20 -26.25
N VAL A 72 -2.56 -2.10 -25.51
CA VAL A 72 -1.84 -0.85 -25.81
C VAL A 72 -0.53 -0.83 -25.05
N GLY A 73 0.60 -0.76 -25.77
CA GLY A 73 1.95 -0.77 -25.19
C GLY A 73 2.32 -2.10 -24.52
N GLY A 74 1.65 -3.18 -24.92
CA GLY A 74 1.75 -4.51 -24.31
C GLY A 74 2.30 -5.58 -25.24
N THR A 75 1.98 -6.84 -24.95
CA THR A 75 2.42 -8.02 -25.70
C THR A 75 1.47 -8.36 -26.86
N VAL A 76 2.02 -9.05 -27.86
CA VAL A 76 1.26 -9.74 -28.92
C VAL A 76 0.75 -11.11 -28.44
N GLU A 77 -0.08 -11.79 -29.24
CA GLU A 77 -0.49 -13.18 -28.97
C GLU A 77 0.74 -14.11 -28.84
N PRO A 78 0.70 -15.16 -27.99
CA PRO A 78 -0.45 -15.71 -27.27
C PRO A 78 -0.68 -15.14 -25.86
N ILE A 79 0.05 -14.10 -25.46
CA ILE A 79 -0.02 -13.51 -24.11
C ILE A 79 -0.77 -12.19 -24.18
N LEU A 80 -1.87 -12.07 -23.46
CA LEU A 80 -2.59 -10.83 -23.24
C LEU A 80 -2.09 -10.13 -21.97
N PHE A 81 -1.31 -9.07 -22.18
CA PHE A 81 -0.70 -8.28 -21.13
C PHE A 81 -0.39 -6.86 -21.59
N ALA A 82 -0.52 -5.89 -20.69
CA ALA A 82 0.03 -4.54 -20.82
C ALA A 82 0.70 -4.12 -19.50
N PRO A 83 1.81 -3.35 -19.49
CA PRO A 83 2.50 -2.94 -18.28
C PRO A 83 1.78 -1.79 -17.55
N ALA A 84 0.52 -2.03 -17.17
CA ALA A 84 -0.35 -1.13 -16.44
C ALA A 84 -1.36 -1.94 -15.60
N MET A 85 -2.14 -1.29 -14.74
CA MET A 85 -3.28 -1.95 -14.12
C MET A 85 -4.26 -2.44 -15.22
N PRO A 86 -4.93 -3.58 -15.04
CA PRO A 86 -4.88 -4.48 -13.88
C PRO A 86 -3.67 -5.46 -13.90
N CYS A 87 -2.96 -5.54 -15.02
CA CYS A 87 -1.91 -6.52 -15.31
C CYS A 87 -0.63 -6.35 -14.47
N VAL A 88 -0.28 -5.13 -14.07
CA VAL A 88 0.84 -4.87 -13.15
C VAL A 88 0.39 -3.90 -12.08
N ARG A 89 0.58 -4.26 -10.82
CA ARG A 89 0.23 -3.44 -9.67
C ARG A 89 1.16 -3.70 -8.50
N GLU A 90 1.25 -2.70 -7.64
CA GLU A 90 1.85 -2.85 -6.32
C GLU A 90 0.81 -3.46 -5.37
N GLU A 91 1.23 -4.46 -4.60
CA GLU A 91 0.42 -5.07 -3.54
C GLU A 91 0.64 -4.30 -2.24
N VAL A 92 -0.24 -4.50 -1.26
CA VAL A 92 -0.19 -3.80 0.03
C VAL A 92 1.12 -3.97 0.79
N ASP A 93 1.83 -5.09 0.60
CA ASP A 93 3.13 -5.38 1.20
C ASP A 93 4.32 -4.77 0.41
N GLY A 94 4.04 -3.98 -0.63
CA GLY A 94 5.02 -3.29 -1.47
C GLY A 94 5.65 -4.16 -2.56
N THR A 95 5.27 -5.44 -2.69
CA THR A 95 5.65 -6.29 -3.82
C THR A 95 4.91 -5.90 -5.09
N VAL A 96 5.36 -6.40 -6.25
CA VAL A 96 4.71 -6.13 -7.53
C VAL A 96 4.07 -7.39 -8.07
N ARG A 97 2.75 -7.41 -8.19
CA ARG A 97 2.04 -8.51 -8.85
C ARG A 97 1.94 -8.26 -10.35
N VAL A 98 2.25 -9.31 -11.11
CA VAL A 98 2.09 -9.39 -12.56
C VAL A 98 1.02 -10.43 -12.87
N LEU A 99 -0.01 -10.01 -13.61
CA LEU A 99 -1.10 -10.83 -14.13
C LEU A 99 -1.03 -10.82 -15.66
N ALA A 100 -0.85 -11.99 -16.26
CA ALA A 100 -0.80 -12.18 -17.71
C ALA A 100 -1.74 -13.31 -18.12
N ALA A 101 -2.59 -13.07 -19.11
CA ALA A 101 -3.52 -14.09 -19.58
C ALA A 101 -2.93 -14.80 -20.81
N VAL A 102 -2.75 -16.11 -20.71
CA VAL A 102 -2.23 -16.96 -21.79
C VAL A 102 -3.42 -17.60 -22.50
N ARG A 103 -3.47 -17.50 -23.82
CA ARG A 103 -4.53 -18.10 -24.62
C ARG A 103 -4.50 -19.62 -24.49
N ARG A 104 -5.67 -20.24 -24.29
CA ARG A 104 -5.76 -21.70 -24.17
C ARG A 104 -5.14 -22.39 -25.39
N GLY A 105 -4.45 -23.50 -25.15
CA GLY A 105 -3.76 -24.29 -26.18
C GLY A 105 -2.40 -23.76 -26.63
N HIS A 106 -1.88 -22.65 -26.07
CA HIS A 106 -0.62 -22.03 -26.50
C HIS A 106 0.54 -22.18 -25.50
N GLY A 107 0.31 -22.84 -24.35
CA GLY A 107 1.34 -23.22 -23.40
C GLY A 107 0.83 -23.37 -21.98
N GLU A 108 1.60 -24.07 -21.13
CA GLU A 108 1.19 -24.38 -19.75
C GLU A 108 2.14 -23.76 -18.71
N ARG A 109 3.37 -23.38 -19.09
CA ARG A 109 4.37 -22.83 -18.16
C ARG A 109 4.76 -21.42 -18.57
N LEU A 110 4.34 -20.46 -17.76
CA LEU A 110 4.72 -19.06 -17.90
C LEU A 110 5.76 -18.68 -16.84
N ARG A 111 6.86 -18.08 -17.29
CA ARG A 111 7.83 -17.39 -16.44
C ARG A 111 7.82 -15.89 -16.73
N VAL A 112 7.82 -15.09 -15.67
CA VAL A 112 8.02 -13.65 -15.75
C VAL A 112 9.50 -13.37 -15.51
N ARG A 113 10.15 -12.74 -16.47
CA ARG A 113 11.53 -12.26 -16.35
C ARG A 113 11.48 -10.78 -16.02
N PHE A 114 12.21 -10.33 -15.01
CA PHE A 114 12.26 -8.92 -14.66
C PHE A 114 13.66 -8.44 -14.28
N ARG A 115 13.86 -7.13 -14.37
CA ARG A 115 15.02 -6.42 -13.81
C ARG A 115 14.63 -5.02 -13.36
N GLU A 116 15.36 -4.50 -12.39
CA GLU A 116 15.13 -3.18 -11.80
C GLU A 116 16.13 -2.12 -12.30
N ASP A 117 17.33 -2.56 -12.69
CA ASP A 117 18.36 -1.74 -13.32
C ASP A 117 18.71 -2.32 -14.69
N PRO A 118 18.74 -1.51 -15.77
CA PRO A 118 19.13 -1.99 -17.11
C PRO A 118 20.54 -2.59 -17.20
N ARG A 119 21.41 -2.29 -16.23
CA ARG A 119 22.77 -2.87 -16.11
C ARG A 119 22.76 -4.29 -15.54
N ASP A 120 21.69 -4.67 -14.86
CA ASP A 120 21.55 -5.99 -14.25
C ASP A 120 21.02 -7.02 -15.26
N GLY A 121 21.32 -8.30 -14.98
CA GLY A 121 20.71 -9.42 -15.67
C GLY A 121 19.24 -9.61 -15.26
N PHE A 122 18.44 -10.20 -16.16
CA PHE A 122 17.07 -10.57 -15.84
C PHE A 122 17.01 -11.73 -14.84
N VAL A 123 16.14 -11.60 -13.84
CA VAL A 123 15.76 -12.66 -12.90
C VAL A 123 14.43 -13.26 -13.35
N SER A 124 14.27 -14.57 -13.23
CA SER A 124 13.03 -15.28 -13.60
C SER A 124 12.24 -15.69 -12.36
N VAL A 125 10.92 -15.54 -12.44
CA VAL A 125 9.95 -16.01 -11.45
C VAL A 125 8.90 -16.84 -12.18
N ASP A 126 8.63 -18.06 -11.69
CA ASP A 126 7.54 -18.89 -12.21
C ASP A 126 6.19 -18.26 -11.86
N ALA A 127 5.30 -18.20 -12.85
CA ALA A 127 3.93 -17.75 -12.65
C ALA A 127 3.02 -18.96 -12.40
N ALA A 128 2.09 -18.83 -11.47
CA ALA A 128 1.10 -19.86 -11.16
C ALA A 128 -0.26 -19.49 -11.78
N PRO A 129 -1.10 -20.48 -12.18
CA PRO A 129 -2.49 -20.21 -12.53
C PRO A 129 -3.22 -19.49 -11.40
N PHE A 130 -3.89 -18.39 -11.72
CA PHE A 130 -4.57 -17.52 -10.77
C PHE A 130 -6.09 -17.60 -10.93
N THR A 131 -6.57 -17.52 -12.16
CA THR A 131 -7.98 -17.77 -12.51
C THR A 131 -8.09 -18.22 -13.95
N GLU A 132 -9.20 -18.88 -14.26
CA GLU A 132 -9.54 -19.31 -15.61
C GLU A 132 -10.67 -18.47 -16.20
N GLU A 133 -10.54 -18.21 -17.49
CA GLU A 133 -11.53 -17.57 -18.37
C GLU A 133 -11.87 -18.52 -19.52
N ASP A 134 -12.86 -18.16 -20.33
CA ASP A 134 -13.34 -19.05 -21.40
C ASP A 134 -12.24 -19.31 -22.44
N GLU A 135 -11.50 -18.25 -22.81
CA GLU A 135 -10.44 -18.31 -23.84
C GLU A 135 -9.01 -18.33 -23.27
N HIS A 136 -8.82 -18.01 -21.99
CA HIS A 136 -7.49 -17.80 -21.39
C HIS A 136 -7.35 -18.45 -20.02
N VAL A 137 -6.11 -18.76 -19.66
CA VAL A 137 -5.68 -19.00 -18.28
C VAL A 137 -4.90 -17.77 -17.81
N VAL A 138 -5.36 -17.12 -16.75
CA VAL A 138 -4.67 -15.96 -16.16
C VAL A 138 -3.64 -16.49 -15.17
N PHE A 139 -2.38 -16.18 -15.41
CA PHE A 139 -1.27 -16.50 -14.54
C PHE A 139 -0.90 -15.29 -13.66
N SER A 140 -0.43 -15.56 -12.45
CA SER A 140 0.07 -14.57 -11.50
C SER A 140 1.52 -14.87 -11.12
N ALA A 141 2.36 -13.83 -11.10
CA ALA A 141 3.67 -13.85 -10.47
C ALA A 141 3.78 -12.67 -9.49
N VAL A 142 4.48 -12.86 -8.38
CA VAL A 142 4.80 -11.80 -7.43
C VAL A 142 6.29 -11.52 -7.51
N LEU A 143 6.65 -10.30 -7.89
CA LEU A 143 8.03 -9.87 -8.09
C LEU A 143 8.56 -9.18 -6.82
N PRO A 144 9.78 -9.52 -6.37
CA PRO A 144 10.46 -8.88 -5.24
C PRO A 144 11.03 -7.50 -5.63
N ALA A 145 10.29 -6.71 -6.41
CA ALA A 145 10.74 -5.41 -6.89
C ALA A 145 10.68 -4.35 -5.79
N SER A 146 11.75 -3.59 -5.67
CA SER A 146 12.05 -2.61 -4.62
C SER A 146 12.31 -1.20 -5.16
N THR A 147 12.38 -1.04 -6.49
CA THR A 147 12.52 0.23 -7.21
C THR A 147 11.17 0.79 -7.64
N GLY A 148 11.20 2.04 -8.14
CA GLY A 148 10.04 2.68 -8.74
C GLY A 148 9.75 2.24 -10.18
N ALA A 149 10.57 1.38 -10.80
CA ALA A 149 10.38 0.96 -12.19
C ALA A 149 10.96 -0.44 -12.42
N VAL A 150 10.24 -1.27 -13.18
CA VAL A 150 10.70 -2.60 -13.58
C VAL A 150 10.57 -2.77 -15.09
N GLU A 151 11.53 -3.48 -15.66
CA GLU A 151 11.43 -3.99 -17.02
C GLU A 151 11.05 -5.47 -16.98
N LEU A 152 10.11 -5.86 -17.83
CA LEU A 152 9.47 -7.17 -17.85
C LEU A 152 9.62 -7.81 -19.24
N GLU A 153 9.81 -9.13 -19.24
CA GLU A 153 9.66 -10.00 -20.40
C GLU A 153 8.94 -11.28 -19.96
N PHE A 154 8.36 -12.00 -20.90
CA PHE A 154 7.74 -13.29 -20.63
C PHE A 154 8.52 -14.41 -21.31
N GLU A 155 8.47 -15.58 -20.70
CA GLU A 155 8.95 -16.82 -21.29
C GLU A 155 7.83 -17.86 -21.17
N LEU A 156 7.29 -18.29 -22.31
CA LEU A 156 6.21 -19.27 -22.40
C LEU A 156 6.76 -20.56 -23.00
N ASP A 157 6.74 -21.65 -22.21
CA ASP A 157 7.32 -22.95 -22.57
C ASP A 157 8.76 -22.87 -23.13
N GLY A 158 9.55 -21.91 -22.64
CA GLY A 158 10.93 -21.67 -23.07
C GLY A 158 11.11 -20.64 -24.19
N ALA A 159 10.02 -20.23 -24.86
CA ALA A 159 10.05 -19.20 -25.90
C ALA A 159 9.88 -17.80 -25.29
N ARG A 160 10.77 -16.86 -25.64
CA ARG A 160 10.64 -15.46 -25.20
C ARG A 160 9.50 -14.75 -25.92
N VAL A 161 8.71 -14.01 -25.15
CA VAL A 161 7.64 -13.12 -25.64
C VAL A 161 7.93 -11.70 -25.15
N LEU A 162 8.00 -10.75 -26.08
CA LEU A 162 8.36 -9.35 -25.87
C LEU A 162 7.18 -8.42 -26.22
N ALA A 163 7.38 -7.11 -26.08
CA ALA A 163 6.47 -6.12 -26.63
C ALA A 163 6.41 -6.19 -28.17
N GLU A 164 5.39 -5.58 -28.77
CA GLU A 164 5.20 -5.56 -30.23
C GLU A 164 6.40 -4.96 -30.99
N ASP A 165 7.09 -3.99 -30.40
CA ASP A 165 8.30 -3.35 -30.96
C ASP A 165 9.61 -4.10 -30.64
N GLY A 166 9.53 -5.25 -29.95
CA GLY A 166 10.67 -6.07 -29.55
C GLY A 166 11.42 -5.55 -28.31
N ALA A 167 10.94 -4.50 -27.64
CA ALA A 167 11.55 -4.00 -26.41
C ALA A 167 11.02 -4.72 -25.15
N PRO A 168 11.75 -4.67 -24.01
CA PRO A 168 11.21 -5.03 -22.71
C PRO A 168 10.05 -4.12 -22.32
N LEU A 169 9.04 -4.70 -21.66
CA LEU A 169 7.86 -3.98 -21.19
C LEU A 169 8.23 -3.21 -19.93
N ARG A 170 8.07 -1.88 -19.94
CA ARG A 170 8.43 -1.05 -18.78
C ARG A 170 7.20 -0.65 -17.98
N TRP A 171 7.19 -1.01 -16.70
CA TRP A 171 6.21 -0.53 -15.73
C TRP A 171 6.88 0.41 -14.72
N THR A 172 6.17 1.47 -14.34
CA THR A 172 6.60 2.39 -13.28
C THR A 172 5.56 2.41 -12.17
N ARG A 173 6.02 2.25 -10.93
CA ARG A 173 5.19 2.31 -9.73
C ARG A 173 4.49 3.67 -9.68
N PRO A 174 3.14 3.72 -9.66
CA PRO A 174 2.41 4.97 -9.59
C PRO A 174 2.66 5.64 -8.23
N SER A 175 2.79 6.96 -8.22
CA SER A 175 3.16 7.72 -7.01
C SER A 175 2.01 7.99 -6.03
N ARG A 176 0.86 7.31 -6.17
CA ARG A 176 -0.40 7.71 -5.50
C ARG A 176 -1.11 6.55 -4.83
N SER A 177 -1.30 6.65 -3.53
CA SER A 177 -2.21 5.82 -2.72
C SER A 177 -3.39 6.67 -2.23
N ALA A 178 -4.48 6.00 -1.83
CA ALA A 178 -5.55 6.67 -1.10
C ALA A 178 -5.00 7.25 0.22
N PRO A 179 -5.45 8.43 0.67
CA PRO A 179 -4.98 9.01 1.91
C PRO A 179 -5.22 8.07 3.11
N PRO A 180 -4.25 7.93 4.04
CA PRO A 180 -4.38 7.02 5.19
C PRO A 180 -5.57 7.30 6.12
N TRP A 181 -6.18 8.49 6.03
CA TRP A 181 -7.37 8.89 6.79
C TRP A 181 -8.67 8.31 6.22
N LEU A 182 -8.69 7.87 4.96
CA LEU A 182 -9.90 7.37 4.30
C LEU A 182 -10.22 5.94 4.79
N ARG A 183 -10.93 5.87 5.91
CA ARG A 183 -11.26 4.63 6.62
C ARG A 183 -12.66 4.73 7.21
N ASN A 184 -13.28 3.57 7.49
CA ASN A 184 -14.58 3.46 8.16
C ASN A 184 -15.59 4.51 7.66
N VAL A 185 -15.92 4.44 6.37
CA VAL A 185 -16.84 5.38 5.72
C VAL A 185 -18.26 5.08 6.18
N TYR A 186 -19.03 6.11 6.49
CA TYR A 186 -20.42 5.99 6.89
C TYR A 186 -21.30 6.87 5.98
N THR A 187 -22.13 6.23 5.18
CA THR A 187 -22.98 6.84 4.16
C THR A 187 -24.32 7.24 4.77
N ILE A 188 -24.67 8.51 4.62
CA ILE A 188 -25.86 9.12 5.19
C ILE A 188 -26.76 9.62 4.07
N PHE A 189 -27.97 9.06 4.01
CA PHE A 189 -29.06 9.66 3.23
C PHE A 189 -29.69 10.77 4.10
N VAL A 190 -29.37 12.02 3.78
CA VAL A 190 -29.54 13.17 4.70
C VAL A 190 -30.97 13.31 5.21
N ASP A 191 -31.96 13.27 4.31
CA ASP A 191 -33.39 13.42 4.65
C ASP A 191 -33.89 12.33 5.62
N ARG A 192 -33.24 11.17 5.65
CA ARG A 192 -33.70 9.98 6.41
C ARG A 192 -32.83 9.69 7.63
N PHE A 193 -31.90 10.59 7.98
CA PHE A 193 -30.93 10.33 9.04
C PHE A 193 -31.32 10.85 10.42
N ARG A 194 -31.50 12.15 10.60
CA ARG A 194 -32.01 12.72 11.85
C ARG A 194 -32.61 14.10 11.59
N ARG A 195 -33.74 14.37 12.22
CA ARG A 195 -34.41 15.67 12.20
C ARG A 195 -34.16 16.44 13.50
N VAL A 196 -33.77 17.71 13.38
CA VAL A 196 -33.63 18.65 14.49
C VAL A 196 -34.21 20.02 14.09
N PRO A 197 -35.19 20.58 14.82
CA PRO A 197 -35.91 19.98 15.95
C PRO A 197 -36.82 18.84 15.50
N ASP A 198 -36.94 17.80 16.34
CA ASP A 198 -37.88 16.70 16.15
C ASP A 198 -39.29 17.13 16.59
N ASP A 199 -40.29 16.92 15.74
CA ASP A 199 -41.70 17.21 16.03
C ASP A 199 -42.49 15.95 16.46
N GLY A 200 -41.79 14.82 16.65
CA GLY A 200 -42.37 13.55 17.04
C GLY A 200 -42.90 12.70 15.89
N SER A 201 -42.74 13.14 14.63
CA SER A 201 -43.15 12.36 13.45
C SER A 201 -42.06 11.41 12.92
N TRP A 202 -40.87 11.39 13.53
CA TRP A 202 -39.74 10.59 13.05
C TRP A 202 -39.98 9.08 13.20
N GLY A 203 -39.59 8.30 12.18
CA GLY A 203 -39.65 6.83 12.20
C GLY A 203 -40.76 6.19 11.35
N ALA A 204 -41.76 6.95 10.91
CA ALA A 204 -42.75 6.46 9.94
C ALA A 204 -42.16 6.38 8.53
N ASP A 205 -42.63 5.45 7.68
CA ASP A 205 -42.31 5.46 6.24
C ASP A 205 -42.94 6.71 5.61
N PRO A 206 -42.16 7.69 5.13
CA PRO A 206 -42.73 8.85 4.45
C PRO A 206 -43.28 8.49 3.07
N GLY A 207 -42.88 7.34 2.50
CA GLY A 207 -43.18 6.95 1.12
C GLY A 207 -42.11 7.39 0.12
N ARG A 208 -42.38 7.06 -1.14
CA ARG A 208 -41.48 7.37 -2.27
C ARG A 208 -41.40 8.88 -2.46
N ASP A 209 -40.17 9.39 -2.40
CA ASP A 209 -39.83 10.79 -2.67
C ASP A 209 -40.60 11.82 -1.82
N VAL A 210 -41.08 11.39 -0.65
CA VAL A 210 -41.67 12.28 0.35
C VAL A 210 -40.59 12.61 1.38
N PRO A 211 -40.41 13.90 1.77
CA PRO A 211 -39.45 14.28 2.79
C PRO A 211 -39.81 13.70 4.17
N ALA A 212 -38.85 13.08 4.84
CA ALA A 212 -38.95 12.78 6.28
C ALA A 212 -38.47 13.95 7.16
N GLY A 213 -37.75 14.92 6.57
CA GLY A 213 -37.35 16.16 7.25
C GLY A 213 -36.01 16.08 7.98
N GLY A 214 -35.17 15.08 7.67
CA GLY A 214 -33.80 15.03 8.17
C GLY A 214 -32.95 16.19 7.64
N ASN A 215 -32.04 16.70 8.45
CA ASN A 215 -31.29 17.93 8.15
C ASN A 215 -29.85 17.93 8.69
N LEU A 216 -29.06 18.95 8.33
CA LEU A 216 -27.63 19.01 8.66
C LEU A 216 -27.38 19.22 10.16
N ASP A 217 -28.27 19.92 10.86
CA ASP A 217 -28.18 20.07 12.32
C ASP A 217 -28.44 18.72 13.02
N GLY A 218 -29.31 17.87 12.47
CA GLY A 218 -29.50 16.50 12.94
C GLY A 218 -28.25 15.63 12.79
N ILE A 219 -27.54 15.75 11.66
CA ILE A 219 -26.24 15.07 11.50
C ILE A 219 -25.24 15.62 12.52
N THR A 220 -25.16 16.93 12.68
CA THR A 220 -24.25 17.60 13.64
C THR A 220 -24.50 17.11 15.07
N ALA A 221 -25.76 16.97 15.48
CA ALA A 221 -26.15 16.46 16.79
C ALA A 221 -25.81 14.97 16.99
N SER A 222 -25.49 14.22 15.93
CA SER A 222 -25.20 12.78 15.98
C SER A 222 -23.70 12.47 15.95
N LEU A 223 -22.83 13.48 15.78
CA LEU A 223 -21.41 13.27 15.53
C LEU A 223 -20.69 12.53 16.67
N ASP A 224 -21.07 12.78 17.93
CA ASP A 224 -20.50 12.07 19.07
C ASP A 224 -20.87 10.57 19.05
N GLU A 225 -22.13 10.26 18.75
CA GLU A 225 -22.60 8.88 18.65
C GLU A 225 -21.93 8.12 17.49
N LEU A 226 -21.70 8.78 16.36
CA LEU A 226 -20.97 8.23 15.20
C LEU A 226 -19.48 8.05 15.51
N ARG A 227 -18.87 9.00 16.23
CA ARG A 227 -17.48 8.90 16.64
C ARG A 227 -17.27 7.74 17.61
N THR A 228 -18.18 7.55 18.58
CA THR A 228 -18.20 6.40 19.49
C THR A 228 -18.38 5.08 18.75
N LEU A 229 -19.21 5.04 17.70
CA LEU A 229 -19.33 3.86 16.85
C LEU A 229 -18.01 3.51 16.15
N GLY A 230 -17.13 4.49 15.92
CA GLY A 230 -15.82 4.28 15.28
C GLY A 230 -15.73 4.83 13.85
N VAL A 231 -16.71 5.64 13.44
CA VAL A 231 -16.73 6.33 12.15
C VAL A 231 -15.58 7.34 12.08
N GLU A 232 -14.92 7.41 10.91
CA GLU A 232 -13.85 8.37 10.64
C GLU A 232 -14.17 9.28 9.44
N VAL A 233 -15.00 8.81 8.51
CA VAL A 233 -15.39 9.58 7.31
C VAL A 233 -16.90 9.53 7.13
N LEU A 234 -17.55 10.68 7.05
CA LEU A 234 -18.94 10.81 6.65
C LEU A 234 -19.02 10.98 5.14
N TYR A 235 -19.96 10.28 4.50
CA TYR A 235 -20.34 10.50 3.12
C TYR A 235 -21.83 10.85 3.07
N LEU A 236 -22.16 12.06 2.63
CA LEU A 236 -23.54 12.52 2.51
C LEU A 236 -24.02 12.44 1.06
N THR A 237 -25.27 12.01 0.88
CA THR A 237 -26.04 12.26 -0.36
C THR A 237 -26.13 13.76 -0.67
N PRO A 238 -26.55 14.18 -1.88
CA PRO A 238 -26.52 15.59 -2.28
C PRO A 238 -27.21 16.52 -1.27
N ILE A 239 -26.63 17.70 -1.08
CA ILE A 239 -27.11 18.74 -0.15
C ILE A 239 -27.45 20.05 -0.85
N GLN A 240 -27.15 20.13 -2.14
CA GLN A 240 -27.39 21.28 -2.98
C GLN A 240 -28.91 21.48 -3.18
N LEU A 241 -29.30 22.71 -3.53
CA LEU A 241 -30.70 23.06 -3.73
C LEU A 241 -31.34 22.15 -4.78
N SER A 242 -32.47 21.56 -4.41
CA SER A 242 -33.25 20.63 -5.21
C SER A 242 -34.72 20.63 -4.76
N ARG A 243 -35.62 19.99 -5.52
CA ARG A 243 -37.04 19.88 -5.19
C ARG A 243 -37.38 18.59 -4.46
N SER A 244 -36.71 17.49 -4.80
CA SER A 244 -36.94 16.19 -4.20
C SER A 244 -36.28 16.06 -2.82
N CYS A 245 -36.62 14.98 -2.09
CA CYS A 245 -35.91 14.67 -0.86
C CYS A 245 -34.56 13.96 -1.09
N HIS A 246 -34.36 13.36 -2.27
CA HIS A 246 -33.11 12.69 -2.65
C HIS A 246 -32.04 13.63 -3.20
N ARG A 247 -32.44 14.78 -3.77
CA ARG A 247 -31.60 15.91 -4.19
C ARG A 247 -30.65 15.69 -5.38
N TYR A 248 -30.87 14.62 -6.16
CA TYR A 248 -30.11 14.36 -7.40
C TYR A 248 -30.63 15.19 -8.60
N ASP A 249 -31.87 15.67 -8.51
CA ASP A 249 -32.53 16.63 -9.40
C ASP A 249 -32.05 18.06 -9.08
N LEU A 250 -30.81 18.36 -9.46
CA LEU A 250 -30.10 19.59 -9.13
C LEU A 250 -30.81 20.85 -9.65
N VAL A 251 -31.09 21.82 -8.76
CA VAL A 251 -31.70 23.12 -9.09
C VAL A 251 -30.72 24.27 -9.01
N ASP A 252 -29.85 24.31 -7.99
CA ASP A 252 -28.75 25.27 -7.92
C ASP A 252 -27.53 24.62 -7.24
N PRO A 253 -26.45 24.32 -7.98
CA PRO A 253 -25.26 23.68 -7.42
C PRO A 253 -24.44 24.59 -6.49
N LEU A 254 -24.67 25.90 -6.51
CA LEU A 254 -23.92 26.87 -5.73
C LEU A 254 -24.60 27.22 -4.40
N ARG A 255 -25.69 26.54 -4.04
CA ARG A 255 -26.45 26.80 -2.81
C ARG A 255 -26.74 25.50 -2.07
N VAL A 256 -26.46 25.47 -0.78
CA VAL A 256 -26.98 24.42 0.12
C VAL A 256 -28.49 24.61 0.27
N ASP A 257 -29.23 23.51 0.18
CA ASP A 257 -30.69 23.51 0.26
C ASP A 257 -31.18 24.11 1.60
N PRO A 258 -31.99 25.19 1.58
CA PRO A 258 -32.58 25.78 2.78
C PRO A 258 -33.42 24.79 3.60
N ALA A 259 -34.03 23.77 2.97
CA ALA A 259 -34.77 22.74 3.70
C ALA A 259 -33.88 21.90 4.63
N LEU A 260 -32.57 21.88 4.37
CA LEU A 260 -31.56 21.22 5.22
C LEU A 260 -30.94 22.15 6.27
N GLY A 261 -31.35 23.43 6.32
CA GLY A 261 -30.79 24.47 7.19
C GLY A 261 -29.81 25.42 6.47
N GLY A 262 -29.57 25.22 5.17
CA GLY A 262 -28.74 26.10 4.34
C GLY A 262 -27.27 26.18 4.76
N GLU A 263 -26.61 27.27 4.35
CA GLU A 263 -25.17 27.48 4.55
C GLU A 263 -24.76 27.52 6.03
N GLU A 264 -25.61 28.05 6.90
CA GLU A 264 -25.30 28.16 8.33
C GLU A 264 -25.24 26.79 9.01
N ALA A 265 -26.20 25.91 8.71
CA ALA A 265 -26.18 24.54 9.22
C ALA A 265 -25.01 23.73 8.64
N PHE A 266 -24.66 23.98 7.38
CA PHE A 266 -23.50 23.35 6.76
C PHE A 266 -22.18 23.79 7.40
N ALA A 267 -22.01 25.07 7.71
CA ALA A 267 -20.84 25.57 8.42
C ALA A 267 -20.67 24.92 9.81
N ARG A 268 -21.76 24.81 10.57
CA ARG A 268 -21.77 24.09 11.87
C ARG A 268 -21.38 22.62 11.73
N LEU A 269 -21.88 21.96 10.69
CA LEU A 269 -21.54 20.56 10.43
C LEU A 269 -20.04 20.39 10.12
N ILE A 270 -19.48 21.23 9.24
CA ILE A 270 -18.04 21.21 8.92
C ILE A 270 -17.21 21.37 10.19
N GLU A 271 -17.50 22.40 11.00
CA GLU A 271 -16.80 22.65 12.25
C GLU A 271 -16.91 21.44 13.21
N GLY A 272 -18.13 20.91 13.38
CA GLY A 272 -18.38 19.77 14.26
C GLY A 272 -17.65 18.50 13.83
N VAL A 273 -17.57 18.24 12.52
CA VAL A 273 -16.87 17.08 11.93
C VAL A 273 -15.36 17.21 12.16
N HIS A 274 -14.76 18.35 11.82
CA HIS A 274 -13.33 18.56 11.95
C HIS A 274 -12.86 18.64 13.41
N ALA A 275 -13.68 19.19 14.32
CA ALA A 275 -13.40 19.21 15.76
C ALA A 275 -13.27 17.80 16.38
N ARG A 276 -13.80 16.77 15.70
CA ARG A 276 -13.74 15.35 16.12
C ARG A 276 -12.73 14.53 15.32
N GLU A 277 -11.88 15.21 14.53
CA GLU A 277 -10.91 14.59 13.63
C GLU A 277 -11.55 13.65 12.59
N MET A 278 -12.82 13.89 12.26
CA MET A 278 -13.54 13.20 11.20
C MET A 278 -13.42 13.98 9.88
N ARG A 279 -13.79 13.35 8.77
CA ARG A 279 -13.77 13.95 7.42
C ARG A 279 -15.14 13.91 6.78
N LEU A 280 -15.42 14.86 5.89
CA LEU A 280 -16.68 14.95 5.16
C LEU A 280 -16.48 14.82 3.66
N LEU A 281 -17.14 13.81 3.07
CA LEU A 281 -17.36 13.67 1.65
C LEU A 281 -18.80 14.06 1.31
N LEU A 282 -18.97 14.79 0.22
CA LEU A 282 -20.29 15.09 -0.34
C LEU A 282 -20.48 14.38 -1.66
N ASP A 283 -21.72 14.04 -1.99
CA ASP A 283 -22.05 13.65 -3.34
C ASP A 283 -21.93 14.84 -4.32
N PHE A 284 -21.34 14.57 -5.48
CA PHE A 284 -21.17 15.50 -6.58
C PHE A 284 -21.92 14.95 -7.79
N SER A 285 -23.20 15.32 -7.86
CA SER A 285 -24.13 14.93 -8.92
C SER A 285 -24.28 16.05 -9.93
N PHE A 286 -23.64 15.89 -11.10
CA PHE A 286 -23.57 16.94 -12.11
C PHE A 286 -23.84 16.43 -13.54
N VAL A 287 -24.37 15.21 -13.69
CA VAL A 287 -24.69 14.62 -15.01
C VAL A 287 -26.03 15.13 -15.54
N HIS A 288 -26.99 15.36 -14.66
CA HIS A 288 -28.34 15.81 -14.97
C HIS A 288 -28.80 16.87 -13.95
N VAL A 289 -29.90 17.55 -14.28
CA VAL A 289 -30.52 18.59 -13.45
C VAL A 289 -32.01 18.32 -13.27
N GLY A 290 -32.66 19.05 -12.37
CA GLY A 290 -34.09 18.93 -12.08
C GLY A 290 -34.93 20.10 -12.59
N GLU A 291 -36.26 19.97 -12.44
CA GLU A 291 -37.17 21.10 -12.60
C GLU A 291 -36.83 22.25 -11.66
N GLY A 292 -36.86 23.48 -12.16
CA GLY A 292 -36.44 24.69 -11.44
C GLY A 292 -35.00 25.12 -11.71
N PHE A 293 -34.17 24.29 -12.35
CA PHE A 293 -32.85 24.72 -12.84
C PHE A 293 -33.06 25.79 -13.93
N PRO A 294 -32.60 27.05 -13.75
CA PRO A 294 -33.01 28.15 -14.62
C PRO A 294 -32.71 27.94 -16.12
N PRO A 295 -31.54 27.40 -16.53
CA PRO A 295 -31.30 27.06 -17.93
C PRO A 295 -32.27 26.00 -18.48
N TYR A 296 -32.70 25.04 -17.66
CA TYR A 296 -33.66 24.02 -18.09
C TYR A 296 -35.07 24.58 -18.24
N GLU A 297 -35.52 25.43 -17.32
CA GLU A 297 -36.83 26.08 -17.43
C GLU A 297 -36.93 26.94 -18.69
N ASP A 298 -35.86 27.63 -19.08
CA ASP A 298 -35.83 28.38 -20.33
C ASP A 298 -35.87 27.46 -21.56
N VAL A 299 -35.19 26.31 -21.53
CA VAL A 299 -35.28 25.28 -22.58
C VAL A 299 -36.67 24.64 -22.65
N ARG A 300 -37.36 24.44 -21.52
CA ARG A 300 -38.74 23.95 -21.52
C ARG A 300 -39.69 24.94 -22.18
N ALA A 301 -39.49 26.24 -21.95
CA ALA A 301 -40.31 27.29 -22.52
C ALA A 301 -40.05 27.53 -24.01
N HIS A 302 -38.79 27.47 -24.45
CA HIS A 302 -38.36 27.92 -25.78
C HIS A 302 -37.77 26.81 -26.67
N GLY A 303 -37.62 25.59 -26.15
CA GLY A 303 -37.01 24.46 -26.86
C GLY A 303 -35.61 24.81 -27.40
N ARG A 304 -35.36 24.48 -28.67
CA ARG A 304 -34.12 24.81 -29.38
C ARG A 304 -33.84 26.31 -29.54
N ALA A 305 -34.85 27.17 -29.39
CA ALA A 305 -34.67 28.62 -29.49
C ALA A 305 -34.09 29.23 -28.20
N SER A 306 -34.03 28.46 -27.11
CA SER A 306 -33.39 28.89 -25.87
C SER A 306 -31.89 29.15 -26.07
N PRO A 307 -31.33 30.25 -25.52
CA PRO A 307 -29.86 30.44 -25.47
C PRO A 307 -29.14 29.33 -24.69
N PHE A 308 -29.85 28.58 -23.85
CA PHE A 308 -29.31 27.46 -23.08
C PHE A 308 -29.52 26.10 -23.77
N SER A 309 -30.09 26.04 -24.98
CA SER A 309 -30.35 24.76 -25.66
C SER A 309 -29.09 23.89 -25.79
N ALA A 310 -27.93 24.51 -26.01
CA ALA A 310 -26.63 23.82 -26.12
C ALA A 310 -26.07 23.31 -24.79
N TRP A 311 -26.66 23.67 -23.64
CA TRP A 311 -26.27 23.12 -22.34
C TRP A 311 -26.80 21.69 -22.13
N PHE A 312 -27.70 21.22 -22.99
CA PHE A 312 -28.37 19.93 -22.85
C PHE A 312 -28.17 19.04 -24.07
N GLN A 313 -28.32 17.74 -23.86
CA GLN A 313 -28.24 16.76 -24.93
C GLN A 313 -29.61 16.51 -25.58
N TRP A 314 -29.63 16.42 -26.92
CA TRP A 314 -30.85 16.22 -27.69
C TRP A 314 -30.74 14.96 -28.58
N ARG A 315 -31.86 14.27 -28.79
CA ARG A 315 -31.96 13.13 -29.73
C ARG A 315 -32.11 13.66 -31.15
N ALA A 316 -31.38 13.08 -32.09
CA ALA A 316 -31.59 13.31 -33.52
C ALA A 316 -32.60 12.28 -34.05
N ASP A 317 -33.89 12.65 -34.13
CA ASP A 317 -34.94 11.85 -34.79
C ASP A 317 -35.62 12.70 -35.85
N GLY A 318 -35.56 12.24 -37.11
CA GLY A 318 -36.06 12.93 -38.30
C GLY A 318 -37.57 12.87 -38.54
N SER A 319 -38.39 12.47 -37.56
CA SER A 319 -39.85 12.34 -37.72
C SER A 319 -40.69 12.84 -36.54
N ALA A 320 -40.14 12.90 -35.32
CA ALA A 320 -40.89 13.33 -34.12
C ALA A 320 -40.45 14.70 -33.52
N GLY A 321 -39.46 15.38 -34.11
CA GLY A 321 -38.93 16.64 -33.60
C GLY A 321 -37.81 16.45 -32.56
N ASP A 322 -37.04 17.51 -32.33
CA ASP A 322 -35.92 17.54 -31.39
C ASP A 322 -36.40 17.31 -29.94
N ALA A 323 -36.11 16.15 -29.35
CA ALA A 323 -36.44 15.83 -27.96
C ALA A 323 -35.17 15.75 -27.09
N LEU A 324 -35.26 16.24 -25.85
CA LEU A 324 -34.16 16.14 -24.87
C LEU A 324 -33.87 14.68 -24.51
N ARG A 325 -32.59 14.36 -24.30
CA ARG A 325 -32.17 13.12 -23.65
C ARG A 325 -32.32 13.28 -22.14
N HIS A 326 -32.72 12.21 -21.48
CA HIS A 326 -32.88 12.18 -20.03
C HIS A 326 -32.14 10.99 -19.44
N TYR A 327 -31.84 11.10 -18.14
CA TYR A 327 -31.18 10.05 -17.38
C TYR A 327 -32.12 8.85 -17.18
N GLY A 328 -31.68 7.65 -17.53
CA GLY A 328 -32.49 6.44 -17.47
C GLY A 328 -33.84 6.58 -18.17
N SER A 329 -34.93 6.27 -17.45
CA SER A 329 -36.32 6.40 -17.91
C SER A 329 -37.03 7.65 -17.37
N ARG A 330 -36.31 8.53 -16.66
CA ARG A 330 -36.85 9.67 -15.94
C ARG A 330 -37.13 10.85 -16.86
N ALA A 331 -38.39 11.25 -17.02
CA ALA A 331 -38.74 12.42 -17.83
C ALA A 331 -38.38 13.77 -17.18
N ASP A 332 -38.04 13.77 -15.89
CA ASP A 332 -37.74 14.94 -15.06
C ASP A 332 -36.23 15.21 -14.89
N ALA A 333 -35.37 14.40 -15.52
CA ALA A 333 -33.92 14.43 -15.36
C ALA A 333 -33.19 14.65 -16.72
N PRO A 334 -33.29 15.83 -17.35
CA PRO A 334 -32.58 16.13 -18.60
C PRO A 334 -31.06 16.04 -18.44
N LEU A 335 -30.37 15.46 -19.43
CA LEU A 335 -28.92 15.32 -19.44
C LEU A 335 -28.24 16.62 -19.87
N LEU A 336 -27.22 17.04 -19.12
CA LEU A 336 -26.34 18.14 -19.50
C LEU A 336 -25.34 17.71 -20.59
N ASP A 337 -24.96 18.65 -21.46
CA ASP A 337 -23.78 18.50 -22.31
C ASP A 337 -22.52 18.86 -21.52
N LEU A 338 -21.85 17.84 -21.01
CA LEU A 338 -20.63 17.98 -20.20
C LEU A 338 -19.39 18.42 -21.01
N HIS A 339 -19.50 18.53 -22.34
CA HIS A 339 -18.47 19.16 -23.16
C HIS A 339 -18.68 20.68 -23.29
N HIS A 340 -19.88 21.19 -22.99
CA HIS A 340 -20.18 22.62 -23.10
C HIS A 340 -19.32 23.46 -22.14
N PRO A 341 -18.61 24.50 -22.61
CA PRO A 341 -17.68 25.27 -21.79
C PRO A 341 -18.29 25.84 -20.50
N ASP A 342 -19.50 26.40 -20.56
CA ASP A 342 -20.15 27.01 -19.39
C ASP A 342 -20.63 25.97 -18.37
N VAL A 343 -21.07 24.79 -18.83
CA VAL A 343 -21.48 23.68 -17.96
C VAL A 343 -20.25 23.15 -17.21
N ARG A 344 -19.12 22.99 -17.93
CA ARG A 344 -17.82 22.63 -17.33
C ARG A 344 -17.36 23.67 -16.31
N ALA A 345 -17.49 24.96 -16.65
CA ALA A 345 -17.12 26.04 -15.73
C ALA A 345 -17.97 26.01 -14.45
N LEU A 346 -19.28 25.77 -14.56
CA LEU A 346 -20.18 25.65 -13.42
C LEU A 346 -19.83 24.44 -12.54
N ALA A 347 -19.52 23.29 -13.14
CA ALA A 347 -19.07 22.09 -12.43
C ALA A 347 -17.81 22.38 -11.60
N LEU A 348 -16.79 22.99 -12.22
CA LEU A 348 -15.53 23.31 -11.56
C LEU A 348 -15.68 24.39 -10.48
N ALA A 349 -16.54 25.39 -10.70
CA ALA A 349 -16.85 26.41 -9.72
C ALA A 349 -17.55 25.82 -8.47
N THR A 350 -18.45 24.86 -8.68
CA THR A 350 -19.13 24.14 -7.59
C THR A 350 -18.14 23.38 -6.72
N VAL A 351 -17.24 22.62 -7.35
CA VAL A 351 -16.16 21.88 -6.68
C VAL A 351 -15.27 22.80 -5.87
N GLU A 352 -14.80 23.91 -6.46
CA GLU A 352 -13.93 24.87 -5.80
C GLU A 352 -14.61 25.54 -4.60
N ARG A 353 -15.89 25.90 -4.74
CA ARG A 353 -16.70 26.50 -3.68
C ARG A 353 -16.84 25.56 -2.49
N LEU A 354 -17.31 24.33 -2.72
CA LEU A 354 -17.52 23.34 -1.65
C LEU A 354 -16.20 22.96 -0.96
N ALA A 355 -15.11 22.84 -1.73
CA ALA A 355 -13.77 22.61 -1.16
C ALA A 355 -13.32 23.77 -0.24
N ARG A 356 -13.59 25.02 -0.61
CA ARG A 356 -13.31 26.20 0.24
C ARG A 356 -14.15 26.24 1.51
N LEU A 357 -15.38 25.75 1.45
CA LEU A 357 -16.29 25.71 2.60
C LEU A 357 -15.89 24.68 3.66
N GLY A 358 -15.06 23.70 3.33
CA GLY A 358 -14.63 22.72 4.32
C GLY A 358 -14.63 21.26 3.86
N VAL A 359 -15.18 20.96 2.69
CA VAL A 359 -15.30 19.57 2.20
C VAL A 359 -13.92 18.93 2.00
N ASP A 360 -13.78 17.68 2.46
CA ASP A 360 -12.53 16.91 2.38
C ASP A 360 -12.48 16.00 1.13
N GLY A 361 -13.58 15.90 0.38
CA GLY A 361 -13.62 15.17 -0.88
C GLY A 361 -15.04 14.99 -1.43
N PHE A 362 -15.14 14.30 -2.56
CA PHE A 362 -16.42 14.02 -3.21
C PHE A 362 -16.61 12.53 -3.46
N ARG A 363 -17.85 12.05 -3.32
CA ARG A 363 -18.34 10.92 -4.12
C ARG A 363 -18.83 11.49 -5.43
N PHE A 364 -18.32 11.02 -6.56
CA PHE A 364 -18.71 11.50 -7.88
C PHE A 364 -19.75 10.53 -8.46
N ASP A 365 -20.99 10.99 -8.48
CA ASP A 365 -22.16 10.33 -9.06
C ASP A 365 -22.00 10.07 -10.55
N ALA A 366 -22.38 8.87 -10.99
CA ALA A 366 -22.40 8.47 -12.39
C ALA A 366 -21.12 8.86 -13.18
N ILE A 367 -19.94 8.83 -12.53
CA ILE A 367 -18.69 9.31 -13.13
C ILE A 367 -18.29 8.51 -14.38
N ALA A 368 -18.84 7.31 -14.54
CA ALA A 368 -18.65 6.51 -15.74
C ALA A 368 -19.22 7.19 -17.00
N GLU A 369 -20.22 8.05 -16.86
CA GLU A 369 -20.88 8.80 -17.94
C GLU A 369 -20.25 10.19 -18.16
N VAL A 370 -19.31 10.59 -17.29
CA VAL A 370 -18.63 11.89 -17.35
C VAL A 370 -17.42 11.81 -18.28
N PRO A 371 -17.19 12.82 -19.15
CA PRO A 371 -15.96 12.91 -19.93
C PRO A 371 -14.71 12.80 -19.04
N MET A 372 -13.80 11.89 -19.38
CA MET A 372 -12.62 11.55 -18.56
C MET A 372 -11.77 12.79 -18.23
N ASP A 373 -11.62 13.71 -19.17
CA ASP A 373 -10.86 14.95 -18.98
C ASP A 373 -11.54 15.92 -18.00
N LEU A 374 -12.87 16.00 -18.01
CA LEU A 374 -13.63 16.77 -17.02
C LEU A 374 -13.50 16.15 -15.63
N ALA A 375 -13.61 14.82 -15.50
CA ALA A 375 -13.43 14.12 -14.23
C ALA A 375 -12.02 14.36 -13.63
N CYS A 376 -10.98 14.31 -14.46
CA CYS A 376 -9.62 14.66 -14.06
C CYS A 376 -9.49 16.13 -13.65
N ALA A 377 -10.17 17.05 -14.35
CA ALA A 377 -10.17 18.47 -14.03
C ALA A 377 -10.87 18.77 -12.70
N VAL A 378 -11.99 18.10 -12.40
CA VAL A 378 -12.69 18.18 -11.11
C VAL A 378 -11.76 17.81 -9.97
N ARG A 379 -11.11 16.64 -10.05
CA ARG A 379 -10.17 16.19 -9.02
C ARG A 379 -8.98 17.14 -8.88
N SER A 380 -8.45 17.65 -9.99
CA SER A 380 -7.34 18.61 -9.98
C SER A 380 -7.74 19.93 -9.32
N ARG A 381 -8.96 20.43 -9.61
CA ARG A 381 -9.51 21.64 -9.01
C ARG A 381 -9.73 21.50 -7.51
N LEU A 382 -10.29 20.36 -7.06
CA LEU A 382 -10.42 20.03 -5.65
C LEU A 382 -9.07 20.08 -4.93
N ARG A 383 -8.05 19.40 -5.48
CA ARG A 383 -6.72 19.33 -4.85
C ARG A 383 -5.92 20.62 -4.88
N ALA A 384 -6.22 21.52 -5.80
CA ALA A 384 -5.66 22.86 -5.80
C ALA A 384 -6.09 23.66 -4.55
N VAL A 385 -7.28 23.39 -4.01
CA VAL A 385 -7.79 24.01 -2.77
C VAL A 385 -7.45 23.17 -1.53
N ARG A 386 -7.58 21.84 -1.65
CA ARG A 386 -7.42 20.86 -0.57
C ARG A 386 -6.47 19.74 -1.00
N PRO A 387 -5.15 19.86 -0.78
CA PRO A 387 -4.16 18.92 -1.34
C PRO A 387 -4.37 17.45 -0.98
N GLU A 388 -4.92 17.17 0.20
CA GLU A 388 -5.19 15.81 0.70
C GLU A 388 -6.58 15.28 0.36
N ALA A 389 -7.39 16.04 -0.40
CA ALA A 389 -8.76 15.65 -0.69
C ALA A 389 -8.88 14.48 -1.66
N VAL A 390 -10.00 13.76 -1.51
CA VAL A 390 -10.28 12.49 -2.19
C VAL A 390 -11.43 12.62 -3.19
N VAL A 391 -11.33 11.92 -4.31
CA VAL A 391 -12.48 11.61 -5.16
C VAL A 391 -12.76 10.11 -5.13
N LEU A 392 -13.94 9.75 -4.63
CA LEU A 392 -14.53 8.41 -4.67
C LEU A 392 -15.48 8.35 -5.87
N GLY A 393 -15.16 7.57 -6.89
CA GLY A 393 -16.04 7.42 -8.06
C GLY A 393 -17.11 6.36 -7.87
N GLU A 394 -18.35 6.65 -8.25
CA GLU A 394 -19.29 5.59 -8.59
C GLU A 394 -18.94 4.98 -9.94
N VAL A 395 -18.19 3.88 -9.93
CA VAL A 395 -17.75 3.21 -11.15
C VAL A 395 -18.42 1.85 -11.25
N VAL A 396 -19.58 1.84 -11.91
CA VAL A 396 -20.33 0.62 -12.25
C VAL A 396 -19.53 -0.27 -13.21
N PRO A 397 -18.86 0.23 -14.28
CA PRO A 397 -18.11 -0.63 -15.19
C PRO A 397 -17.08 -1.52 -14.48
N PRO A 398 -16.90 -2.78 -14.91
CA PRO A 398 -15.93 -3.70 -14.31
C PRO A 398 -14.46 -3.25 -14.41
N HIS A 399 -14.09 -2.33 -15.29
CA HIS A 399 -12.70 -1.90 -15.51
C HIS A 399 -12.36 -0.58 -14.79
N ALA A 400 -12.73 -0.46 -13.52
CA ALA A 400 -12.54 0.77 -12.73
C ALA A 400 -11.09 1.27 -12.63
N TRP A 401 -10.10 0.42 -12.90
CA TRP A 401 -8.70 0.80 -12.98
C TRP A 401 -8.43 1.94 -13.97
N ARG A 402 -9.23 2.06 -15.05
CA ARG A 402 -9.06 3.10 -16.07
C ARG A 402 -9.18 4.51 -15.49
N TRP A 403 -10.21 4.76 -14.67
CA TRP A 403 -10.42 6.05 -14.01
C TRP A 403 -9.29 6.37 -13.02
N ARG A 404 -8.71 5.36 -12.36
CA ARG A 404 -7.55 5.54 -11.48
C ARG A 404 -6.29 5.86 -12.28
N ALA A 405 -6.03 5.12 -13.36
CA ALA A 405 -4.85 5.29 -14.20
C ALA A 405 -4.81 6.66 -14.89
N GLU A 406 -5.95 7.16 -15.35
CA GLU A 406 -6.07 8.50 -15.95
C GLU A 406 -6.08 9.62 -14.87
N GLY A 407 -6.30 9.28 -13.60
CA GLY A 407 -6.27 10.21 -12.48
C GLY A 407 -7.58 10.95 -12.23
N ALA A 408 -8.71 10.39 -12.66
CA ALA A 408 -10.06 10.89 -12.41
C ALA A 408 -10.53 10.61 -10.97
N VAL A 409 -10.16 9.45 -10.41
CA VAL A 409 -10.57 9.02 -9.06
C VAL A 409 -9.38 8.52 -8.25
N ASP A 410 -9.48 8.62 -6.93
CA ASP A 410 -8.56 7.97 -6.00
C ASP A 410 -9.02 6.55 -5.68
N VAL A 411 -10.34 6.41 -5.47
CA VAL A 411 -10.99 5.16 -5.09
C VAL A 411 -12.30 5.00 -5.87
N ALA A 412 -12.80 3.79 -6.00
CA ALA A 412 -14.05 3.49 -6.73
C ALA A 412 -14.91 2.50 -5.96
N THR A 413 -16.23 2.59 -6.10
CA THR A 413 -17.20 1.62 -5.58
C THR A 413 -16.88 0.19 -6.04
N ASP A 414 -17.19 -0.83 -5.23
CA ASP A 414 -17.00 -2.23 -5.60
C ASP A 414 -18.34 -3.00 -5.61
N PHE A 415 -19.10 -2.81 -6.69
CA PHE A 415 -20.37 -3.50 -6.91
C PHE A 415 -20.22 -5.02 -7.05
N ALA A 416 -19.03 -5.51 -7.46
CA ALA A 416 -18.78 -6.95 -7.55
C ALA A 416 -18.72 -7.58 -6.16
N PHE A 417 -18.05 -6.93 -5.20
CA PHE A 417 -18.09 -7.37 -3.80
C PHE A 417 -19.51 -7.36 -3.22
N HIS A 418 -20.27 -6.28 -3.45
CA HIS A 418 -21.66 -6.17 -3.00
C HIS A 418 -22.49 -7.36 -3.49
N ALA A 419 -22.44 -7.65 -4.80
CA ALA A 419 -23.19 -8.75 -5.40
C ALA A 419 -22.73 -10.12 -4.84
N LEU A 420 -21.43 -10.39 -4.83
CA LEU A 420 -20.87 -11.67 -4.38
C LEU A 420 -21.13 -11.93 -2.88
N ALA A 421 -20.99 -10.91 -2.02
CA ALA A 421 -21.26 -11.05 -0.60
C ALA A 421 -22.76 -11.31 -0.35
N THR A 422 -23.64 -10.64 -1.10
CA THR A 422 -25.09 -10.86 -1.06
C THR A 422 -25.44 -12.27 -1.51
N ASP A 423 -24.89 -12.73 -2.63
CA ASP A 423 -25.19 -14.06 -3.18
C ASP A 423 -24.66 -15.19 -2.29
N PHE A 424 -23.47 -15.03 -1.69
CA PHE A 424 -22.88 -16.04 -0.81
C PHE A 424 -23.56 -16.08 0.56
N VAL A 425 -23.69 -14.92 1.23
CA VAL A 425 -24.12 -14.88 2.63
C VAL A 425 -25.62 -14.67 2.77
N ALA A 426 -26.21 -13.68 2.09
CA ALA A 426 -27.63 -13.36 2.25
C ALA A 426 -28.53 -14.37 1.51
N LYS A 427 -28.30 -14.56 0.21
CA LYS A 427 -29.11 -15.46 -0.64
C LYS A 427 -28.71 -16.92 -0.55
N ARG A 428 -27.42 -17.19 -0.27
CA ARG A 428 -26.78 -18.52 -0.39
C ARG A 428 -27.01 -19.17 -1.76
N SER A 429 -27.01 -18.37 -2.82
CA SER A 429 -27.14 -18.84 -4.21
C SER A 429 -25.81 -19.29 -4.81
N ILE A 430 -24.70 -18.95 -4.16
CA ILE A 430 -23.35 -19.42 -4.47
C ILE A 430 -22.68 -19.93 -3.19
N ASP A 431 -21.70 -20.81 -3.34
CA ASP A 431 -20.87 -21.31 -2.24
C ASP A 431 -19.59 -20.44 -2.05
N ALA A 432 -18.78 -20.81 -1.06
CA ALA A 432 -17.54 -20.11 -0.74
C ALA A 432 -16.51 -20.20 -1.88
N ALA A 433 -16.48 -21.31 -2.63
CA ALA A 433 -15.57 -21.50 -3.76
C ALA A 433 -15.90 -20.54 -4.90
N ALA A 434 -17.17 -20.44 -5.28
CA ALA A 434 -17.67 -19.51 -6.27
C ALA A 434 -17.51 -18.05 -5.83
N PHE A 435 -17.73 -17.74 -4.54
CA PHE A 435 -17.45 -16.42 -3.98
C PHE A 435 -15.96 -16.04 -4.14
N ALA A 436 -15.04 -16.92 -3.73
CA ALA A 436 -13.61 -16.68 -3.82
C ALA A 436 -13.13 -16.55 -5.29
N GLN A 437 -13.65 -17.37 -6.20
CA GLN A 437 -13.34 -17.28 -7.63
C GLN A 437 -13.92 -15.99 -8.24
N GLY A 438 -15.14 -15.61 -7.88
CA GLY A 438 -15.79 -14.38 -8.31
C GLY A 438 -14.97 -13.14 -7.92
N LEU A 439 -14.45 -13.12 -6.69
CA LEU A 439 -13.58 -12.04 -6.22
C LEU A 439 -12.27 -11.97 -7.02
N ARG A 440 -11.60 -13.10 -7.26
CA ARG A 440 -10.38 -13.13 -8.10
C ARG A 440 -10.64 -12.60 -9.51
N ARG A 441 -11.77 -12.98 -10.12
CA ARG A 441 -12.17 -12.46 -11.44
C ARG A 441 -12.43 -10.96 -11.40
N ALA A 442 -13.16 -10.48 -10.38
CA ALA A 442 -13.40 -9.06 -10.18
C ALA A 442 -12.09 -8.28 -9.99
N GLU A 443 -11.11 -8.83 -9.29
CA GLU A 443 -9.80 -8.21 -9.12
C GLU A 443 -9.02 -8.09 -10.44
N VAL A 444 -9.08 -9.12 -11.29
CA VAL A 444 -8.47 -9.08 -12.64
C VAL A 444 -9.11 -8.00 -13.49
N GLN A 445 -10.43 -7.83 -13.43
CA GLN A 445 -11.15 -6.85 -14.26
C GLN A 445 -11.01 -5.43 -13.71
N ARG A 446 -11.21 -5.24 -12.40
CA ARG A 446 -11.22 -3.95 -11.72
C ARG A 446 -9.84 -3.38 -11.44
N GLY A 447 -8.79 -4.21 -11.47
CA GLY A 447 -7.42 -3.82 -11.15
C GLY A 447 -7.08 -3.83 -9.67
N GLY A 448 -7.42 -4.94 -9.01
CA GLY A 448 -6.95 -5.33 -7.69
C GLY A 448 -7.86 -4.94 -6.51
N PRO A 449 -7.73 -5.62 -5.35
CA PRO A 449 -8.58 -5.42 -4.17
C PRO A 449 -8.07 -4.35 -3.17
N ASP A 450 -6.98 -3.64 -3.47
CA ASP A 450 -6.22 -2.89 -2.46
C ASP A 450 -6.50 -1.38 -2.43
N ALA A 451 -6.70 -0.85 -1.21
CA ALA A 451 -6.86 0.55 -0.73
C ALA A 451 -7.72 1.53 -1.54
N THR A 452 -8.22 1.11 -2.70
CA THR A 452 -8.86 1.94 -3.71
C THR A 452 -10.22 1.38 -4.13
N ALA A 453 -10.59 0.21 -3.61
CA ALA A 453 -11.94 -0.32 -3.67
C ALA A 453 -12.72 0.11 -2.42
N VAL A 454 -13.85 0.81 -2.63
CA VAL A 454 -14.82 1.09 -1.59
C VAL A 454 -15.82 -0.06 -1.54
N ARG A 455 -15.71 -0.88 -0.50
CA ARG A 455 -16.52 -2.07 -0.27
C ARG A 455 -17.76 -1.67 0.52
N PHE A 456 -18.91 -2.19 0.15
CA PHE A 456 -20.16 -1.97 0.86
C PHE A 456 -21.06 -3.19 0.71
N LEU A 457 -22.00 -3.35 1.63
CA LEU A 457 -23.08 -4.33 1.50
C LEU A 457 -24.36 -3.71 0.94
N SER A 458 -24.56 -2.42 1.19
CA SER A 458 -25.75 -1.68 0.76
C SER A 458 -25.35 -0.26 0.34
N THR A 459 -26.12 0.33 -0.58
CA THR A 459 -26.09 1.76 -0.88
C THR A 459 -27.50 2.30 -0.79
N HIS A 460 -27.68 3.61 -0.96
CA HIS A 460 -29.02 4.17 -1.04
C HIS A 460 -29.78 3.75 -2.32
N ASP A 461 -29.10 3.19 -3.32
CA ASP A 461 -29.71 2.75 -4.59
C ASP A 461 -30.05 1.27 -4.64
N HIS A 462 -29.61 0.48 -3.65
CA HIS A 462 -29.81 -0.97 -3.64
C HIS A 462 -30.58 -1.39 -2.39
N PRO A 463 -31.34 -2.50 -2.43
CA PRO A 463 -31.90 -3.09 -1.22
C PRO A 463 -30.84 -3.28 -0.14
N ARG A 464 -31.23 -3.11 1.12
CA ARG A 464 -30.30 -3.39 2.21
C ARG A 464 -29.98 -4.86 2.27
N PHE A 465 -28.75 -5.16 2.65
CA PHE A 465 -28.30 -6.54 2.85
C PHE A 465 -29.19 -7.30 3.85
N ALA A 466 -29.64 -6.64 4.92
CA ALA A 466 -30.57 -7.22 5.88
C ALA A 466 -31.93 -7.56 5.24
N SER A 467 -32.45 -6.70 4.36
CA SER A 467 -33.67 -6.93 3.58
C SER A 467 -33.50 -8.12 2.65
N MET A 468 -32.36 -8.24 1.99
CA MET A 468 -32.03 -9.40 1.15
C MET A 468 -31.92 -10.69 1.98
N ALA A 469 -31.25 -10.66 3.14
CA ALA A 469 -31.14 -11.82 4.02
C ALA A 469 -32.51 -12.29 4.52
N ARG A 470 -33.40 -11.35 4.86
CA ARG A 470 -34.79 -11.62 5.25
C ARG A 470 -35.61 -12.20 4.10
N LEU A 471 -35.54 -11.60 2.91
CA LEU A 471 -36.21 -12.11 1.70
C LEU A 471 -35.83 -13.55 1.40
N HIS A 472 -34.56 -13.92 1.66
CA HIS A 472 -34.01 -15.25 1.45
C HIS A 472 -33.97 -16.12 2.72
N GLY A 473 -34.76 -15.76 3.72
CA GLY A 473 -35.21 -16.68 4.79
C GLY A 473 -34.55 -16.54 6.16
N ASP A 474 -33.48 -15.75 6.34
CA ASP A 474 -32.89 -15.57 7.68
C ASP A 474 -32.12 -14.26 7.85
N GLU A 475 -32.74 -13.30 8.54
CA GLU A 475 -32.11 -12.00 8.87
C GLU A 475 -30.90 -12.12 9.80
N ARG A 476 -30.74 -13.25 10.52
CA ARG A 476 -29.58 -13.53 11.40
C ARG A 476 -28.27 -13.72 10.62
N ARG A 477 -28.32 -13.70 9.28
CA ARG A 477 -27.16 -13.66 8.38
C ARG A 477 -26.52 -12.26 8.28
N THR A 478 -27.24 -11.19 8.65
CA THR A 478 -26.74 -9.80 8.58
C THR A 478 -25.41 -9.58 9.32
N PRO A 479 -25.22 -10.07 10.57
CA PRO A 479 -23.94 -9.96 11.28
C PRO A 479 -22.75 -10.58 10.53
N LEU A 480 -22.96 -11.69 9.80
CA LEU A 480 -21.91 -12.31 8.99
C LEU A 480 -21.48 -11.43 7.82
N GLY A 481 -22.45 -10.80 7.14
CA GLY A 481 -22.17 -9.85 6.06
C GLY A 481 -21.33 -8.66 6.56
N LEU A 482 -21.72 -8.07 7.70
CA LEU A 482 -21.00 -6.96 8.32
C LEU A 482 -19.58 -7.34 8.75
N LEU A 483 -19.41 -8.54 9.33
CA LEU A 483 -18.08 -9.07 9.63
C LEU A 483 -17.25 -9.21 8.37
N LEU A 484 -17.79 -9.83 7.31
CA LEU A 484 -17.10 -10.00 6.04
C LEU A 484 -16.68 -8.66 5.42
N LEU A 485 -17.57 -7.66 5.41
CA LEU A 485 -17.26 -6.30 4.94
C LEU A 485 -16.06 -5.69 5.70
N LEU A 486 -16.04 -5.82 7.03
CA LEU A 486 -15.07 -5.12 7.88
C LEU A 486 -13.73 -5.85 8.00
N VAL A 487 -13.68 -7.15 7.72
CA VAL A 487 -12.43 -7.95 7.73
C VAL A 487 -11.80 -8.13 6.35
N TYR A 488 -12.53 -7.92 5.26
CA TYR A 488 -11.97 -8.00 3.91
C TYR A 488 -11.11 -6.75 3.57
N PRO A 489 -10.10 -6.86 2.68
CA PRO A 489 -9.37 -5.71 2.17
C PRO A 489 -10.27 -4.67 1.45
N GLY A 490 -9.88 -3.41 1.52
CA GLY A 490 -10.61 -2.27 0.93
C GLY A 490 -11.02 -1.22 1.96
N ILE A 491 -11.70 -0.17 1.50
CA ILE A 491 -12.28 0.86 2.36
C ILE A 491 -13.74 0.46 2.63
N PRO A 492 -14.10 0.03 3.85
CA PRO A 492 -15.49 -0.31 4.14
C PRO A 492 -16.33 0.96 4.19
N ALA A 493 -17.48 0.93 3.53
CA ALA A 493 -18.54 1.92 3.59
C ALA A 493 -19.82 1.26 4.11
N LEU A 494 -20.33 1.78 5.22
CA LEU A 494 -21.56 1.33 5.87
C LEU A 494 -22.69 2.31 5.56
N LEU A 495 -23.87 1.82 5.18
CA LEU A 495 -25.06 2.67 5.02
C LEU A 495 -25.73 2.89 6.38
N TYR A 496 -26.21 4.11 6.63
CA TYR A 496 -26.86 4.43 7.90
C TYR A 496 -27.95 3.42 8.28
N GLY A 497 -27.98 2.98 9.54
CA GLY A 497 -28.97 2.03 10.05
C GLY A 497 -28.61 0.56 9.84
N GLU A 498 -27.57 0.22 9.06
CA GLU A 498 -27.10 -1.17 8.97
C GLU A 498 -26.58 -1.68 10.33
N GLU A 499 -25.97 -0.83 11.13
CA GLU A 499 -25.57 -1.16 12.51
C GLU A 499 -26.76 -1.40 13.44
N HIS A 500 -27.96 -0.99 13.02
CA HIS A 500 -29.21 -1.23 13.74
C HIS A 500 -30.03 -2.38 13.14
N GLY A 501 -29.59 -2.96 12.02
CA GLY A 501 -30.32 -4.01 11.31
C GLY A 501 -31.52 -3.48 10.53
N LEU A 502 -31.49 -2.20 10.13
CA LEU A 502 -32.57 -1.60 9.36
C LEU A 502 -32.82 -2.42 8.09
N SER A 503 -34.08 -2.76 7.85
CA SER A 503 -34.50 -3.58 6.71
C SER A 503 -35.92 -3.24 6.29
N CYS A 504 -36.25 -3.63 5.06
CA CYS A 504 -37.58 -3.58 4.48
C CYS A 504 -38.16 -4.99 4.41
N ALA A 505 -39.47 -5.13 4.66
CA ALA A 505 -40.15 -6.41 4.57
C ALA A 505 -40.43 -6.83 3.11
N ASP A 506 -40.59 -5.86 2.21
CA ASP A 506 -40.88 -6.07 0.78
C ASP A 506 -39.91 -5.22 -0.07
N PRO A 507 -38.64 -5.64 -0.19
CA PRO A 507 -37.63 -4.85 -0.87
C PRO A 507 -37.85 -4.83 -2.39
N VAL A 508 -37.79 -3.64 -2.98
CA VAL A 508 -37.77 -3.45 -4.43
C VAL A 508 -36.36 -3.71 -4.96
N LEU A 509 -36.20 -4.76 -5.76
CA LEU A 509 -34.88 -5.23 -6.24
C LEU A 509 -34.29 -4.38 -7.36
N GLU A 510 -35.11 -3.59 -8.05
CA GLU A 510 -34.63 -2.70 -9.11
C GLU A 510 -33.79 -1.56 -8.48
N PRO A 511 -32.54 -1.36 -8.93
CA PRO A 511 -31.70 -0.28 -8.44
C PRO A 511 -32.37 1.10 -8.58
N GLU A 512 -31.97 2.06 -7.75
CA GLU A 512 -32.52 3.43 -7.64
C GLU A 512 -33.99 3.50 -7.14
N HIS A 513 -34.73 2.39 -7.17
CA HIS A 513 -36.14 2.30 -6.75
C HIS A 513 -36.34 1.71 -5.34
N ALA A 514 -35.28 1.38 -4.62
CA ALA A 514 -35.30 0.79 -3.27
C ALA A 514 -35.76 1.75 -2.15
N TRP A 515 -36.84 2.50 -2.35
CA TRP A 515 -37.35 3.52 -1.41
C TRP A 515 -37.78 2.94 -0.06
N GLY A 516 -38.33 1.72 -0.03
CA GLY A 516 -38.68 1.02 1.21
C GLY A 516 -37.46 0.69 2.09
N ASP A 517 -36.25 0.75 1.53
CA ASP A 517 -34.99 0.60 2.25
C ASP A 517 -34.36 1.96 2.67
N ARG A 518 -34.96 3.08 2.27
CA ARG A 518 -34.57 4.45 2.68
C ARG A 518 -35.38 4.92 3.90
N MET A 519 -35.67 4.02 4.84
CA MET A 519 -36.46 4.34 6.04
C MET A 519 -35.74 5.32 6.99
N PRO A 520 -36.46 6.16 7.75
CA PRO A 520 -35.83 7.00 8.77
C PRO A 520 -35.01 6.16 9.76
N MET A 521 -33.84 6.68 10.15
CA MET A 521 -32.93 6.05 11.11
C MET A 521 -33.66 5.71 12.42
N PRO A 522 -33.59 4.46 12.93
CA PRO A 522 -34.31 4.02 14.13
C PRO A 522 -33.60 4.43 15.42
N TRP A 523 -33.52 5.74 15.69
CA TRP A 523 -32.94 6.26 16.93
C TRP A 523 -33.70 5.71 18.14
N GLY A 524 -33.04 4.86 18.94
CA GLY A 524 -33.58 4.28 20.18
C GLY A 524 -34.31 2.93 20.04
N SER A 525 -34.59 2.44 18.83
CA SER A 525 -35.34 1.18 18.61
C SER A 525 -34.60 0.12 17.78
N GLY A 526 -33.36 0.38 17.37
CA GLY A 526 -32.55 -0.57 16.59
C GLY A 526 -31.91 -1.71 17.41
N ASN A 527 -31.11 -2.55 16.75
CA ASN A 527 -30.45 -3.70 17.36
C ASN A 527 -29.14 -3.32 18.12
N PRO A 528 -29.12 -3.35 19.47
CA PRO A 528 -27.94 -2.95 20.24
C PRO A 528 -26.76 -3.93 20.11
N ALA A 529 -27.04 -5.22 19.92
CA ALA A 529 -25.98 -6.24 19.76
C ALA A 529 -25.26 -6.06 18.41
N LEU A 530 -26.00 -5.75 17.35
CA LEU A 530 -25.43 -5.46 16.04
C LEU A 530 -24.60 -4.18 16.05
N ARG A 531 -25.09 -3.13 16.73
CA ARG A 531 -24.35 -1.88 16.92
C ARG A 531 -23.05 -2.09 17.69
N ALA A 532 -23.09 -2.91 18.74
CA ALA A 532 -21.91 -3.28 19.51
C ALA A 532 -20.90 -4.07 18.66
N LEU A 533 -21.37 -5.00 17.82
CA LEU A 533 -20.52 -5.74 16.87
C LEU A 533 -19.84 -4.79 15.89
N VAL A 534 -20.57 -3.86 15.27
CA VAL A 534 -19.98 -2.87 14.35
C VAL A 534 -18.93 -2.02 15.06
N ALA A 535 -19.22 -1.53 16.27
CA ALA A 535 -18.26 -0.78 17.07
C ALA A 535 -16.99 -1.59 17.38
N GLN A 536 -17.16 -2.86 17.77
CA GLN A 536 -16.05 -3.77 18.01
C GLN A 536 -15.22 -3.98 16.74
N LEU A 537 -15.85 -4.21 15.60
CA LEU A 537 -15.15 -4.46 14.33
C LEU A 537 -14.44 -3.21 13.78
N PHE A 538 -15.02 -2.02 13.91
CA PHE A 538 -14.33 -0.77 13.58
C PHE A 538 -13.12 -0.52 14.49
N SER A 539 -13.28 -0.73 15.79
CA SER A 539 -12.17 -0.66 16.75
C SER A 539 -11.09 -1.69 16.43
N LEU A 540 -11.49 -2.92 16.10
CA LEU A 540 -10.57 -4.00 15.78
C LEU A 540 -9.79 -3.70 14.50
N ARG A 541 -10.44 -3.20 13.45
CA ARG A 541 -9.76 -2.78 12.22
C ARG A 541 -8.75 -1.66 12.48
N ARG A 542 -9.04 -0.74 13.42
CA ARG A 542 -8.08 0.30 13.83
C ARG A 542 -6.89 -0.26 14.61
N ALA A 543 -7.14 -1.23 15.50
CA ALA A 543 -6.13 -1.80 16.38
C ALA A 543 -5.25 -2.86 15.71
N GLU A 544 -5.78 -3.59 14.72
CA GLU A 544 -5.09 -4.69 14.04
C GLU A 544 -4.54 -4.26 12.67
N PRO A 545 -3.21 -4.10 12.52
CA PRO A 545 -2.60 -3.73 11.25
C PRO A 545 -2.93 -4.72 10.12
N ALA A 546 -3.01 -6.02 10.45
CA ALA A 546 -3.40 -7.07 9.53
C ALA A 546 -4.78 -6.81 8.90
N LEU A 547 -5.75 -6.32 9.67
CA LEU A 547 -7.08 -6.03 9.15
C LEU A 547 -7.13 -4.70 8.40
N ALA A 548 -6.48 -3.66 8.91
CA ALA A 548 -6.43 -2.34 8.28
C ALA A 548 -5.76 -2.36 6.90
N ARG A 549 -4.59 -3.01 6.82
CA ARG A 549 -3.64 -2.88 5.72
C ARG A 549 -2.82 -4.16 5.50
N GLY A 550 -3.32 -5.32 5.89
CA GLY A 550 -2.64 -6.58 5.60
C GLY A 550 -3.03 -7.15 4.25
N SER A 551 -2.14 -7.97 3.70
CA SER A 551 -2.47 -8.87 2.58
C SER A 551 -3.64 -9.79 2.97
N CYS A 552 -4.30 -10.39 1.98
CA CYS A 552 -5.39 -11.33 2.20
C CYS A 552 -5.22 -12.58 1.34
N GLU A 553 -5.13 -13.72 2.01
CA GLU A 553 -5.05 -15.04 1.39
C GLU A 553 -6.34 -15.81 1.69
N VAL A 554 -6.89 -16.50 0.70
CA VAL A 554 -8.00 -17.45 0.91
C VAL A 554 -7.39 -18.80 1.23
N LEU A 555 -7.41 -19.20 2.49
CA LEU A 555 -6.85 -20.49 2.94
C LEU A 555 -7.76 -21.67 2.58
N PHE A 556 -9.07 -21.46 2.68
CA PHE A 556 -10.07 -22.46 2.39
C PHE A 556 -11.35 -21.78 1.90
N ALA A 557 -11.97 -22.36 0.87
CA ALA A 557 -13.22 -21.89 0.32
C ALA A 557 -13.92 -23.07 -0.36
N ASP A 558 -14.83 -23.71 0.35
CA ASP A 558 -15.64 -24.82 -0.16
C ASP A 558 -16.98 -24.89 0.58
N GLY A 559 -18.05 -25.20 -0.15
CA GLY A 559 -19.41 -25.21 0.38
C GLY A 559 -19.73 -23.95 1.21
N PRO A 560 -20.19 -24.06 2.46
CA PRO A 560 -20.51 -22.91 3.29
C PRO A 560 -19.31 -22.27 4.02
N LEU A 561 -18.12 -22.88 3.97
CA LEU A 561 -16.98 -22.48 4.80
C LEU A 561 -15.99 -21.62 4.01
N LEU A 562 -15.76 -20.41 4.50
CA LEU A 562 -14.73 -19.50 4.02
C LEU A 562 -13.70 -19.25 5.12
N VAL A 563 -12.42 -19.43 4.81
CA VAL A 563 -11.30 -19.09 5.68
C VAL A 563 -10.35 -18.14 4.97
N LEU A 564 -10.16 -16.97 5.57
CA LEU A 564 -9.25 -15.92 5.10
C LEU A 564 -8.10 -15.74 6.08
N ARG A 565 -6.90 -15.43 5.57
CA ARG A 565 -5.75 -15.01 6.36
C ARG A 565 -5.35 -13.59 6.00
N ARG A 566 -5.34 -12.72 6.99
CA ARG A 566 -4.84 -11.35 6.92
C ARG A 566 -3.45 -11.28 7.55
N ARG A 567 -2.46 -10.72 6.84
CA ARG A 567 -1.07 -10.71 7.31
C ARG A 567 -0.42 -9.33 7.17
N THR A 568 0.29 -8.93 8.22
CA THR A 568 1.24 -7.81 8.25
C THR A 568 2.48 -8.21 9.05
N VAL A 569 3.51 -7.36 9.05
CA VAL A 569 4.67 -7.50 9.94
C VAL A 569 4.23 -7.71 11.39
N GLY A 570 4.51 -8.90 11.94
CA GLY A 570 4.23 -9.26 13.32
C GLY A 570 2.77 -9.50 13.70
N SER A 571 1.83 -9.47 12.75
CA SER A 571 0.42 -9.78 12.99
C SER A 571 -0.15 -10.65 11.88
N ILE A 572 -0.68 -11.81 12.26
CA ILE A 572 -1.40 -12.73 11.39
C ILE A 572 -2.77 -12.96 12.02
N VAL A 573 -3.83 -12.69 11.29
CA VAL A 573 -5.22 -12.82 11.73
C VAL A 573 -5.94 -13.73 10.75
N ASP A 574 -6.50 -14.82 11.25
CA ASP A 574 -7.35 -15.70 10.48
C ASP A 574 -8.82 -15.38 10.78
N VAL A 575 -9.64 -15.45 9.73
CA VAL A 575 -11.09 -15.28 9.78
C VAL A 575 -11.70 -16.55 9.24
N ALA A 576 -12.53 -17.22 10.02
CA ALA A 576 -13.30 -18.38 9.57
C ALA A 576 -14.80 -18.06 9.68
N LEU A 577 -15.55 -18.35 8.61
CA LEU A 577 -16.96 -18.01 8.46
C LEU A 577 -17.73 -19.23 7.96
N ASN A 578 -18.80 -19.59 8.67
CA ASN A 578 -19.75 -20.64 8.30
C ASN A 578 -21.07 -20.03 7.83
N ALA A 579 -21.35 -20.13 6.53
CA ALA A 579 -22.59 -19.65 5.91
C ALA A 579 -23.67 -20.75 5.79
N SER A 580 -23.74 -21.69 6.74
CA SER A 580 -24.77 -22.73 6.80
C SER A 580 -25.54 -22.73 8.11
N ASP A 581 -26.57 -23.59 8.19
CA ASP A 581 -27.37 -23.79 9.39
C ASP A 581 -26.88 -24.96 10.25
N GLU A 582 -25.78 -25.60 9.84
CA GLU A 582 -25.15 -26.71 10.56
C GLU A 582 -23.82 -26.28 11.17
N PRO A 583 -23.42 -26.82 12.33
CA PRO A 583 -22.12 -26.54 12.90
C PRO A 583 -20.99 -27.17 12.07
N LEU A 584 -19.84 -26.49 12.04
CA LEU A 584 -18.63 -26.94 11.37
C LEU A 584 -17.43 -26.87 12.32
N GLU A 585 -16.48 -27.75 12.10
CA GLU A 585 -15.20 -27.78 12.79
C GLU A 585 -14.08 -27.82 11.75
N ILE A 586 -13.07 -26.97 11.94
CA ILE A 586 -11.89 -26.91 11.07
C ILE A 586 -10.64 -26.70 11.92
N ASP A 587 -9.56 -27.41 11.59
CA ASP A 587 -8.24 -27.14 12.15
C ASP A 587 -7.46 -26.17 11.25
N LEU A 588 -6.97 -25.09 11.84
CA LEU A 588 -6.12 -24.12 11.15
C LEU A 588 -4.66 -24.35 11.54
N GLU A 589 -4.15 -25.54 11.22
CA GLU A 589 -2.79 -25.99 11.55
C GLU A 589 -1.72 -24.96 11.11
N ASP A 590 -0.73 -24.75 11.98
CA ASP A 590 0.45 -23.91 11.74
C ASP A 590 1.51 -24.23 12.79
N ASP A 591 2.62 -24.81 12.33
CA ASP A 591 3.72 -25.27 13.19
C ASP A 591 4.45 -24.12 13.89
N ASP A 592 4.42 -22.90 13.34
CA ASP A 592 5.09 -21.73 13.89
C ASP A 592 4.21 -20.99 14.90
N HIS A 593 2.88 -21.12 14.78
CA HIS A 593 1.88 -20.44 15.61
C HIS A 593 0.78 -21.40 16.08
N GLY A 594 1.13 -22.24 17.05
CA GLY A 594 0.31 -23.35 17.57
C GLY A 594 -0.91 -22.94 18.41
N ALA A 595 -1.33 -21.67 18.39
CA ALA A 595 -2.48 -21.18 19.14
C ALA A 595 -3.15 -19.98 18.45
N LEU A 596 -4.43 -19.81 18.76
CA LEU A 596 -5.28 -18.74 18.25
C LEU A 596 -5.88 -17.92 19.40
N GLN A 597 -5.76 -16.60 19.33
CA GLN A 597 -6.38 -15.64 20.25
C GLN A 597 -7.63 -15.05 19.58
N VAL A 598 -8.81 -15.33 20.14
CA VAL A 598 -10.08 -14.77 19.64
C VAL A 598 -10.11 -13.25 19.83
N LEU A 599 -10.45 -12.53 18.77
CA LEU A 599 -10.58 -11.07 18.72
C LEU A 599 -12.05 -10.63 18.63
N ALA A 600 -12.85 -11.33 17.84
CA ALA A 600 -14.28 -11.11 17.68
C ALA A 600 -14.98 -12.40 17.24
N THR A 601 -16.27 -12.53 17.56
CA THR A 601 -17.13 -13.62 17.11
C THR A 601 -18.47 -13.09 16.62
N VAL A 602 -19.08 -13.84 15.72
CA VAL A 602 -20.50 -13.73 15.34
C VAL A 602 -21.13 -15.09 15.59
N GLY A 603 -22.28 -15.12 16.25
CA GLY A 603 -22.94 -16.36 16.63
C GLY A 603 -22.10 -17.20 17.61
N ASP A 604 -22.42 -18.49 17.69
CA ASP A 604 -21.72 -19.44 18.55
C ASP A 604 -20.42 -19.90 17.89
N ALA A 605 -19.30 -19.27 18.23
CA ALA A 605 -17.97 -19.65 17.75
C ALA A 605 -16.99 -19.81 18.90
N SER A 606 -16.13 -20.83 18.84
CA SER A 606 -15.10 -21.08 19.85
C SER A 606 -13.82 -21.64 19.24
N VAL A 607 -12.72 -21.50 19.96
CA VAL A 607 -11.39 -21.94 19.51
C VAL A 607 -10.71 -22.77 20.59
N ARG A 608 -10.16 -23.92 20.21
CA ARG A 608 -9.45 -24.86 21.08
C ARG A 608 -8.09 -25.19 20.47
N GLY A 609 -7.04 -24.53 20.93
CA GLY A 609 -5.72 -24.62 20.28
C GLY A 609 -5.74 -23.94 18.91
N GLN A 610 -5.74 -24.73 17.85
CA GLN A 610 -5.87 -24.29 16.45
C GLN A 610 -7.19 -24.74 15.80
N THR A 611 -7.95 -25.58 16.49
CA THR A 611 -9.27 -26.04 16.06
C THR A 611 -10.31 -24.95 16.32
N VAL A 612 -11.04 -24.58 15.26
CA VAL A 612 -12.13 -23.62 15.28
C VAL A 612 -13.44 -24.38 15.15
N VAL A 613 -14.36 -24.14 16.07
CA VAL A 613 -15.74 -24.66 16.03
C VAL A 613 -16.68 -23.50 15.76
N LEU A 614 -17.43 -23.59 14.68
CA LEU A 614 -18.41 -22.60 14.23
C LEU A 614 -19.80 -23.22 14.26
N GLY A 615 -20.71 -22.64 15.03
CA GLY A 615 -22.14 -22.97 14.96
C GLY A 615 -22.78 -22.52 13.65
N ALA A 616 -24.10 -22.67 13.57
CA ALA A 616 -24.90 -22.15 12.48
C ALA A 616 -24.73 -20.63 12.33
N ASN A 617 -24.48 -20.16 11.11
CA ASN A 617 -24.27 -18.74 10.80
C ASN A 617 -23.22 -18.04 11.68
N ALA A 618 -22.17 -18.76 12.06
CA ALA A 618 -21.15 -18.26 12.96
C ALA A 618 -19.84 -17.90 12.25
N ALA A 619 -19.09 -16.98 12.84
CA ALA A 619 -17.75 -16.63 12.39
C ALA A 619 -16.84 -16.27 13.57
N VAL A 620 -15.53 -16.44 13.37
CA VAL A 620 -14.50 -16.00 14.31
C VAL A 620 -13.43 -15.20 13.59
N VAL A 621 -12.94 -14.16 14.25
CA VAL A 621 -11.72 -13.44 13.91
C VAL A 621 -10.70 -13.75 14.99
N ALA A 622 -9.58 -14.39 14.65
CA ALA A 622 -8.57 -14.82 15.62
C ALA A 622 -7.16 -14.46 15.18
N ARG A 623 -6.35 -13.93 16.10
CA ARG A 623 -4.93 -13.68 15.88
C ARG A 623 -4.13 -14.95 16.12
N ARG A 624 -3.21 -15.27 15.22
CA ARG A 624 -2.21 -16.32 15.46
C ARG A 624 -1.21 -15.88 16.50
N VAL A 625 -0.99 -16.73 17.47
CA VAL A 625 -0.01 -16.52 18.53
C VAL A 625 0.77 -17.81 18.74
N ARG A 626 2.00 -17.68 19.23
CA ARG A 626 2.80 -18.83 19.62
C ARG A 626 2.24 -19.44 20.90
N SER A 627 2.18 -20.77 20.97
CA SER A 627 1.83 -21.47 22.20
C SER A 627 2.82 -21.10 23.32
N PRO A 628 2.45 -21.22 24.61
CA PRO A 628 3.39 -21.02 25.71
C PRO A 628 4.67 -21.84 25.57
N GLU A 629 4.55 -23.09 25.11
CA GLU A 629 5.68 -23.99 24.90
C GLU A 629 6.58 -23.54 23.74
N GLN A 630 6.00 -23.15 22.60
CA GLN A 630 6.76 -22.60 21.46
C GLN A 630 7.52 -21.32 21.86
N ARG A 631 6.89 -20.44 22.65
CA ARG A 631 7.54 -19.24 23.20
C ARG A 631 8.73 -19.61 24.06
N ALA A 632 8.56 -20.54 25.01
CA ALA A 632 9.64 -21.00 25.88
C ALA A 632 10.79 -21.66 25.10
N ARG A 633 10.48 -22.52 24.12
CA ARG A 633 11.50 -23.15 23.24
C ARG A 633 12.26 -22.11 22.44
N ARG A 634 11.57 -21.12 21.85
CA ARG A 634 12.20 -20.02 21.12
C ARG A 634 13.14 -19.23 22.03
N GLU A 635 12.70 -18.84 23.21
CA GLU A 635 13.53 -18.11 24.18
C GLU A 635 14.76 -18.91 24.61
N ALA A 636 14.60 -20.21 24.85
CA ALA A 636 15.72 -21.11 25.13
C ALA A 636 16.70 -21.18 23.94
N PHE A 637 16.19 -21.28 22.72
CA PHE A 637 17.01 -21.31 21.51
C PHE A 637 17.78 -19.99 21.30
N VAL A 638 17.13 -18.84 21.49
CA VAL A 638 17.77 -17.52 21.42
C VAL A 638 18.92 -17.42 22.44
N ARG A 639 18.73 -17.94 23.66
CA ARG A 639 19.79 -17.99 24.68
C ARG A 639 20.94 -18.94 24.32
N ALA A 640 20.65 -20.03 23.62
CA ALA A 640 21.66 -21.03 23.23
C ALA A 640 22.44 -20.65 21.96
N LEU A 641 21.90 -19.76 21.11
CA LEU A 641 22.45 -19.45 19.79
C LEU A 641 23.91 -18.95 19.82
N PRO A 642 24.34 -18.06 20.75
CA PRO A 642 25.74 -17.66 20.86
C PRO A 642 26.69 -18.84 21.10
N VAL A 643 26.34 -19.73 22.04
CA VAL A 643 27.15 -20.92 22.38
C VAL A 643 27.25 -21.89 21.19
N LEU A 644 26.17 -22.04 20.42
CA LEU A 644 26.18 -22.86 19.21
C LEU A 644 27.07 -22.24 18.11
N ARG A 645 27.06 -20.91 17.96
CA ARG A 645 27.95 -20.21 17.02
C ARG A 645 29.41 -20.35 17.43
N ASP A 646 29.72 -20.20 18.72
CA ASP A 646 31.06 -20.41 19.27
C ASP A 646 31.58 -21.81 18.91
N ARG A 647 30.77 -22.84 19.16
CA ARG A 647 31.11 -24.23 18.89
C ARG A 647 31.33 -24.48 17.40
N ASP A 648 30.41 -24.04 16.55
CA ASP A 648 30.48 -24.30 15.11
C ASP A 648 31.65 -23.58 14.45
N PHE A 649 31.93 -22.34 14.90
CA PHE A 649 33.13 -21.61 14.51
C PHE A 649 34.40 -22.34 14.98
N ALA A 650 34.49 -22.72 16.26
CA ALA A 650 35.66 -23.44 16.78
C ALA A 650 35.91 -24.75 16.03
N ALA A 651 34.87 -25.46 15.60
CA ALA A 651 34.99 -26.68 14.80
C ALA A 651 35.36 -26.45 13.33
N GLY A 652 35.33 -25.20 12.82
CA GLY A 652 35.47 -24.91 11.40
C GLY A 652 34.36 -25.47 10.54
N SER A 653 33.17 -25.65 11.11
CA SER A 653 32.05 -26.24 10.40
C SER A 653 31.47 -25.24 9.39
N ALA A 654 31.47 -25.59 8.10
CA ALA A 654 30.76 -24.82 7.08
C ALA A 654 29.22 -24.93 7.25
N THR A 655 28.78 -26.08 7.78
CA THR A 655 27.39 -26.34 8.12
C THR A 655 27.08 -25.84 9.52
N VAL A 656 26.16 -24.88 9.62
CA VAL A 656 25.78 -24.25 10.88
C VAL A 656 24.34 -24.60 11.23
N VAL A 657 24.03 -24.69 12.52
CA VAL A 657 22.64 -24.89 12.99
C VAL A 657 22.01 -23.55 13.36
N GLY A 658 20.82 -23.26 12.82
CA GLY A 658 20.01 -22.12 13.25
C GLY A 658 20.03 -20.90 12.35
N ARG A 659 19.95 -19.71 12.96
CA ARG A 659 19.84 -18.39 12.33
C ARG A 659 21.10 -17.55 12.60
N PRO A 660 21.38 -16.50 11.82
CA PRO A 660 22.47 -15.56 12.11
C PRO A 660 22.24 -14.83 13.45
N LEU A 661 23.31 -14.44 14.12
CA LEU A 661 23.26 -13.63 15.35
C LEU A 661 23.16 -12.12 15.05
N ARG A 662 23.62 -11.72 13.85
CA ARG A 662 23.75 -10.33 13.44
C ARG A 662 23.11 -10.13 12.07
N LEU A 663 22.34 -9.05 11.95
CA LEU A 663 21.72 -8.66 10.70
C LEU A 663 22.14 -7.25 10.33
N ASP A 664 22.79 -7.11 9.18
CA ASP A 664 23.09 -5.82 8.57
C ASP A 664 22.05 -5.53 7.48
N PHE A 665 21.49 -4.31 7.46
CA PHE A 665 20.47 -3.89 6.52
C PHE A 665 20.96 -2.75 5.63
N SER A 666 20.64 -2.86 4.35
CA SER A 666 20.49 -1.71 3.46
C SER A 666 18.98 -1.52 3.24
N VAL A 667 18.39 -0.54 3.95
CA VAL A 667 16.93 -0.28 3.86
C VAL A 667 16.56 0.55 2.63
N THR A 668 17.51 1.30 2.09
CA THR A 668 17.34 2.10 0.87
C THR A 668 18.69 2.36 0.22
N GLU A 669 18.70 2.53 -1.09
CA GLU A 669 19.84 3.04 -1.87
C GLU A 669 19.66 4.52 -2.24
N ARG A 670 18.57 5.16 -1.79
CA ARG A 670 18.32 6.58 -2.03
C ARG A 670 19.16 7.43 -1.08
N CYS A 671 19.69 8.54 -1.58
CA CYS A 671 20.46 9.47 -0.77
C CYS A 671 20.11 10.92 -1.11
N ASN A 672 19.96 11.74 -0.07
CA ASN A 672 19.73 13.18 -0.17
C ASN A 672 21.02 13.97 -0.44
N LEU A 673 22.20 13.34 -0.34
CA LEU A 673 23.49 13.94 -0.69
C LEU A 673 24.01 13.38 -2.02
N ARG A 674 25.01 14.08 -2.57
CA ARG A 674 25.74 13.72 -3.79
C ARG A 674 27.24 13.57 -3.53
N CYS A 675 27.59 12.83 -2.46
CA CYS A 675 28.98 12.64 -2.06
C CYS A 675 29.84 12.10 -3.21
N ALA A 676 30.94 12.78 -3.52
CA ALA A 676 31.78 12.48 -4.67
C ALA A 676 32.49 11.12 -4.56
N HIS A 677 32.71 10.62 -3.34
CA HIS A 677 33.38 9.35 -3.05
C HIS A 677 32.44 8.16 -2.77
N CYS A 678 31.11 8.35 -2.85
CA CYS A 678 30.13 7.40 -2.32
C CYS A 678 30.34 5.95 -2.84
N LEU A 679 30.75 5.06 -1.93
CA LEU A 679 31.04 3.64 -2.21
C LEU A 679 29.88 2.90 -2.89
N THR A 680 28.64 3.20 -2.51
CA THR A 680 27.45 2.47 -2.95
C THR A 680 26.81 3.02 -4.22
N LEU A 681 27.38 4.11 -4.76
CA LEU A 681 26.85 4.88 -5.89
C LEU A 681 25.41 5.38 -5.65
N ALA A 682 24.99 5.52 -4.38
CA ALA A 682 23.65 5.99 -4.01
C ALA A 682 23.26 7.34 -4.66
N PRO A 683 24.16 8.34 -4.78
CA PRO A 683 23.89 9.57 -5.54
C PRO A 683 23.48 9.33 -7.00
N GLN A 684 24.19 8.45 -7.69
CA GLN A 684 23.94 8.11 -9.09
C GLN A 684 22.61 7.37 -9.22
N LYS A 685 22.40 6.32 -8.41
CA LYS A 685 21.13 5.56 -8.37
C LYS A 685 19.93 6.45 -8.06
N THR A 686 20.10 7.44 -7.18
CA THR A 686 19.05 8.41 -6.85
C THR A 686 18.74 9.32 -8.04
N ALA A 687 19.76 9.82 -8.73
CA ALA A 687 19.59 10.69 -9.89
C ALA A 687 18.98 9.96 -11.10
N GLU A 688 19.35 8.70 -11.32
CA GLU A 688 18.85 7.84 -12.39
C GLU A 688 17.46 7.25 -12.08
N GLY A 689 16.99 7.34 -10.83
CA GLY A 689 15.71 6.76 -10.40
C GLY A 689 15.75 5.24 -10.19
N THR A 690 16.93 4.63 -10.17
CA THR A 690 17.14 3.17 -9.99
C THR A 690 17.38 2.76 -8.54
N ALA A 691 17.44 3.73 -7.61
CA ALA A 691 17.64 3.42 -6.20
C ALA A 691 16.50 2.59 -5.60
N ARG A 692 16.87 1.44 -5.03
CA ARG A 692 15.97 0.48 -4.37
C ARG A 692 15.56 0.93 -2.97
N THR A 693 14.41 0.47 -2.49
CA THR A 693 13.94 0.66 -1.10
C THR A 693 13.20 -0.58 -0.64
N MET A 694 13.47 -1.00 0.60
CA MET A 694 12.92 -2.23 1.16
C MET A 694 11.37 -2.22 1.16
N SER A 695 10.77 -3.33 0.72
CA SER A 695 9.32 -3.53 0.80
C SER A 695 8.90 -4.14 2.14
N HIS A 696 7.63 -3.99 2.52
CA HIS A 696 7.10 -4.61 3.73
C HIS A 696 7.17 -6.13 3.67
N ALA A 697 7.01 -6.74 2.50
CA ALA A 697 7.14 -8.18 2.33
C ALA A 697 8.51 -8.72 2.80
N VAL A 698 9.60 -7.99 2.51
CA VAL A 698 10.95 -8.38 2.98
C VAL A 698 10.98 -8.37 4.51
N LEU A 699 10.44 -7.30 5.12
CA LEU A 699 10.35 -7.18 6.57
C LEU A 699 9.47 -8.26 7.21
N GLU A 700 8.34 -8.61 6.58
CA GLU A 700 7.45 -9.68 7.02
C GLU A 700 8.15 -11.03 7.05
N ARG A 701 8.90 -11.36 5.99
CA ARG A 701 9.68 -12.60 5.91
C ARG A 701 10.80 -12.66 6.96
N LEU A 702 11.33 -11.51 7.36
CA LEU A 702 12.40 -11.41 8.34
C LEU A 702 11.92 -11.30 9.77
N TYR A 703 10.63 -11.06 10.03
CA TYR A 703 10.14 -10.71 11.36
C TYR A 703 10.56 -11.73 12.43
N ASP A 704 10.54 -13.02 12.11
CA ASP A 704 10.99 -14.07 13.02
C ASP A 704 12.51 -14.05 13.22
N ASP A 705 13.30 -13.78 12.18
CA ASP A 705 14.75 -13.61 12.30
C ASP A 705 15.12 -12.45 13.24
N LEU A 706 14.34 -11.37 13.22
CA LEU A 706 14.53 -10.23 14.14
C LEU A 706 14.40 -10.66 15.62
N ALA A 707 13.57 -11.67 15.92
CA ALA A 707 13.44 -12.20 17.29
C ALA A 707 14.68 -13.00 17.73
N HIS A 708 15.54 -13.44 16.80
CA HIS A 708 16.71 -14.27 17.08
C HIS A 708 18.02 -13.51 17.11
N ALA A 709 18.18 -12.47 16.28
CA ALA A 709 19.37 -11.64 16.25
C ALA A 709 19.49 -10.75 17.50
N SER A 710 20.73 -10.48 17.92
CA SER A 710 21.07 -9.60 19.06
C SER A 710 21.71 -8.28 18.63
N TRP A 711 22.13 -8.18 17.37
CA TRP A 711 22.77 -7.00 16.80
C TRP A 711 22.20 -6.69 15.42
N PHE A 712 21.91 -5.41 15.19
CA PHE A 712 21.34 -4.89 13.94
C PHE A 712 22.13 -3.66 13.46
N GLY A 713 22.61 -3.70 12.22
CA GLY A 713 23.37 -2.62 11.61
C GLY A 713 22.66 -2.00 10.42
N PHE A 714 22.76 -0.69 10.28
CA PHE A 714 22.29 0.08 9.12
C PHE A 714 23.49 0.85 8.56
N VAL A 715 24.41 0.12 7.95
CA VAL A 715 25.79 0.57 7.67
C VAL A 715 26.07 0.86 6.20
N HIS A 716 25.31 0.27 5.27
CA HIS A 716 25.49 0.41 3.84
C HIS A 716 24.17 0.73 3.12
N GLY A 717 24.26 1.08 1.84
CA GLY A 717 23.16 1.57 1.02
C GLY A 717 23.25 3.07 0.76
N GLY A 718 22.11 3.74 0.82
CA GLY A 718 21.96 5.20 0.76
C GLY A 718 21.83 5.81 2.15
N GLU A 719 21.09 6.91 2.25
CA GLU A 719 20.77 7.54 3.54
C GLU A 719 19.50 6.91 4.11
N SER A 720 19.65 6.07 5.14
CA SER A 720 18.55 5.39 5.81
C SER A 720 17.43 6.35 6.28
N LEU A 721 17.77 7.56 6.74
CA LEU A 721 16.78 8.55 7.19
C LEU A 721 15.94 9.16 6.06
N THR A 722 16.26 8.90 4.79
CA THR A 722 15.39 9.29 3.66
C THR A 722 14.21 8.34 3.47
N SER A 723 14.25 7.15 4.08
CA SER A 723 13.24 6.11 3.88
C SER A 723 12.36 5.92 5.11
N PRO A 724 11.02 6.05 4.99
CA PRO A 724 10.09 5.75 6.08
C PRO A 724 10.21 4.32 6.62
N VAL A 725 10.60 3.37 5.75
CA VAL A 725 10.74 1.94 6.10
C VAL A 725 11.75 1.69 7.21
N LEU A 726 12.75 2.58 7.39
CA LEU A 726 13.70 2.46 8.49
C LEU A 726 12.97 2.38 9.84
N PHE A 727 12.02 3.28 10.06
CA PHE A 727 11.30 3.33 11.33
C PHE A 727 10.38 2.13 11.53
N GLU A 728 9.88 1.55 10.44
CA GLU A 728 9.07 0.34 10.47
C GLU A 728 9.92 -0.89 10.80
N VAL A 729 11.13 -1.00 10.22
CA VAL A 729 12.11 -2.04 10.56
C VAL A 729 12.50 -1.93 12.03
N LEU A 730 12.81 -0.72 12.53
CA LEU A 730 13.16 -0.50 13.94
C LEU A 730 12.00 -0.87 14.88
N ALA A 731 10.76 -0.48 14.54
CA ALA A 731 9.58 -0.88 15.30
C ALA A 731 9.37 -2.40 15.30
N ALA A 732 9.59 -3.05 14.15
CA ALA A 732 9.52 -4.50 14.01
C ALA A 732 10.59 -5.21 14.85
N ILE A 733 11.83 -4.71 14.88
CA ILE A 733 12.90 -5.21 15.75
C ILE A 733 12.45 -5.13 17.21
N ARG A 734 12.04 -3.95 17.67
CA ARG A 734 11.61 -3.75 19.07
C ARG A 734 10.46 -4.69 19.45
N SER A 735 9.48 -4.85 18.55
CA SER A 735 8.32 -5.74 18.72
C SER A 735 8.74 -7.22 18.76
N ALA A 736 9.50 -7.69 17.77
CA ALA A 736 9.93 -9.08 17.65
C ALA A 736 10.84 -9.50 18.82
N ARG A 737 11.68 -8.59 19.30
CA ARG A 737 12.56 -8.80 20.47
C ARG A 737 11.81 -8.86 21.81
N GLY A 738 10.58 -8.37 21.89
CA GLY A 738 9.75 -8.45 23.10
C GLY A 738 10.41 -7.86 24.35
N GLY A 739 11.19 -6.79 24.21
CA GLY A 739 11.91 -6.13 25.32
C GLY A 739 13.29 -6.71 25.66
N ALA A 740 13.71 -7.81 25.00
CA ALA A 740 15.09 -8.27 25.14
C ALA A 740 16.08 -7.25 24.55
N LYS A 741 17.21 -7.04 25.24
CA LYS A 741 18.25 -6.11 24.80
C LYS A 741 18.81 -6.51 23.44
N SER A 742 18.97 -5.54 22.56
CA SER A 742 19.69 -5.66 21.30
C SER A 742 20.51 -4.41 21.04
N THR A 743 21.59 -4.56 20.28
CA THR A 743 22.36 -3.42 19.76
C THR A 743 21.79 -3.02 18.42
N VAL A 744 21.54 -1.73 18.23
CA VAL A 744 21.10 -1.17 16.96
C VAL A 744 22.05 -0.02 16.61
N HIS A 745 22.83 -0.22 15.55
CA HIS A 745 23.82 0.72 15.06
C HIS A 745 23.37 1.35 13.73
N LEU A 746 23.28 2.67 13.69
CA LEU A 746 22.83 3.43 12.53
C LEU A 746 23.92 4.38 12.02
N LEU A 747 24.29 4.23 10.74
CA LEU A 747 25.14 5.17 10.02
C LEU A 747 24.28 6.15 9.22
N THR A 748 24.58 7.44 9.32
CA THR A 748 23.86 8.53 8.63
C THR A 748 24.81 9.63 8.20
N ASN A 749 24.43 10.40 7.19
CA ASN A 749 25.12 11.62 6.79
C ASN A 749 24.78 12.84 7.67
N GLY A 750 23.80 12.73 8.59
CA GLY A 750 23.48 13.73 9.59
C GLY A 750 22.57 14.88 9.13
N LYS A 751 22.31 15.05 7.82
CA LYS A 751 21.49 16.17 7.32
C LYS A 751 20.02 16.09 7.75
N LEU A 752 19.50 14.87 7.92
CA LEU A 752 18.12 14.61 8.32
C LEU A 752 17.96 14.28 9.81
N LEU A 753 19.05 14.34 10.58
CA LEU A 753 19.10 14.01 12.01
C LEU A 753 18.58 15.18 12.86
N ARG A 754 17.35 15.61 12.62
CA ARG A 754 16.73 16.65 13.44
C ARG A 754 16.43 16.10 14.84
N ARG A 755 16.28 16.98 15.84
CA ARG A 755 15.93 16.60 17.21
C ARG A 755 14.80 15.56 17.30
N ALA A 756 13.65 15.81 16.67
CA ALA A 756 12.51 14.90 16.67
C ALA A 756 12.82 13.54 16.01
N THR A 757 13.68 13.54 15.00
CA THR A 757 14.18 12.30 14.38
C THR A 757 15.03 11.51 15.37
N THR A 758 15.95 12.18 16.08
CA THR A 758 16.78 11.54 17.10
C THR A 758 15.96 10.98 18.26
N GLU A 759 15.00 11.74 18.77
CA GLU A 759 14.07 11.28 19.82
C GLU A 759 13.34 10.01 19.37
N ARG A 760 12.83 9.98 18.13
CA ARG A 760 12.18 8.80 17.56
C ARG A 760 13.12 7.60 17.39
N LEU A 761 14.39 7.82 17.02
CA LEU A 761 15.38 6.75 16.90
C LEU A 761 15.68 6.13 18.28
N VAL A 762 15.84 6.97 19.30
CA VAL A 762 16.03 6.54 20.70
C VAL A 762 14.83 5.75 21.19
N ASP A 763 13.61 6.25 20.97
CA ASP A 763 12.37 5.56 21.36
C ASP A 763 12.26 4.17 20.70
N LEU A 764 12.78 4.02 19.48
CA LEU A 764 12.78 2.74 18.77
C LEU A 764 13.99 1.85 19.09
N GLY A 765 14.87 2.26 20.01
CA GLY A 765 15.94 1.43 20.55
C GLY A 765 17.27 1.53 19.80
N VAL A 766 17.51 2.60 19.04
CA VAL A 766 18.84 2.89 18.48
C VAL A 766 19.81 3.20 19.61
N SER A 767 20.92 2.47 19.68
CA SER A 767 21.91 2.55 20.78
C SER A 767 23.29 3.02 20.34
N SER A 768 23.56 3.05 19.03
CA SER A 768 24.75 3.67 18.45
C SER A 768 24.38 4.41 17.16
N LEU A 769 24.82 5.66 17.07
CA LEU A 769 24.60 6.54 15.93
C LEU A 769 25.94 7.07 15.43
N PHE A 770 26.12 7.01 14.12
CA PHE A 770 27.36 7.39 13.48
C PHE A 770 27.14 8.36 12.34
N VAL A 771 27.71 9.57 12.45
CA VAL A 771 27.47 10.67 11.51
C VAL A 771 28.71 10.93 10.68
N SER A 772 28.61 10.76 9.36
CA SER A 772 29.75 11.03 8.48
C SER A 772 29.94 12.54 8.22
N LEU A 773 31.18 13.01 8.32
CA LEU A 773 31.65 14.35 7.99
C LEU A 773 33.07 14.24 7.43
N ASP A 774 33.30 14.74 6.21
CA ASP A 774 34.58 14.57 5.50
C ASP A 774 35.39 15.88 5.44
N GLY A 775 35.17 16.77 6.41
CA GLY A 775 35.87 18.04 6.60
C GLY A 775 35.56 18.65 7.98
N ALA A 776 36.49 19.42 8.51
CA ALA A 776 36.33 20.26 9.70
C ALA A 776 35.74 21.64 9.39
N THR A 777 35.65 21.99 8.10
CA THR A 777 35.07 23.24 7.62
C THR A 777 34.00 22.98 6.55
N ALA A 778 33.10 23.95 6.37
CA ALA A 778 32.08 23.88 5.31
C ALA A 778 32.70 23.79 3.91
N ALA A 779 33.80 24.53 3.67
CA ALA A 779 34.49 24.52 2.39
C ALA A 779 35.02 23.13 2.01
N THR A 780 35.55 22.38 2.98
CA THR A 780 36.07 21.03 2.73
C THR A 780 34.94 20.00 2.70
N ASN A 781 34.08 19.98 3.71
CA ASN A 781 33.02 18.97 3.82
C ASN A 781 32.02 19.07 2.66
N ASP A 782 31.49 20.25 2.35
CA ASP A 782 30.40 20.39 1.38
C ASP A 782 30.88 20.26 -0.07
N ARG A 783 32.20 20.43 -0.30
CA ARG A 783 32.85 20.08 -1.58
C ARG A 783 32.89 18.58 -1.81
N VAL A 784 33.22 17.80 -0.78
CA VAL A 784 33.30 16.33 -0.84
C VAL A 784 31.90 15.72 -0.80
N ARG A 785 31.06 16.20 0.11
CA ARG A 785 29.69 15.75 0.38
C ARG A 785 28.69 16.72 -0.23
N VAL A 786 28.67 16.81 -1.57
CA VAL A 786 27.85 17.79 -2.31
C VAL A 786 26.37 17.73 -1.92
N GLY A 787 25.77 18.90 -1.74
CA GLY A 787 24.42 19.03 -1.18
C GLY A 787 24.36 18.84 0.33
N GLY A 788 25.51 18.67 0.98
CA GLY A 788 25.67 18.82 2.42
C GLY A 788 25.35 20.23 2.87
N ASP A 789 25.26 20.38 4.18
CA ASP A 789 25.20 21.67 4.85
C ASP A 789 25.94 21.46 6.17
N PHE A 790 27.25 21.70 6.14
CA PHE A 790 28.14 21.41 7.25
C PHE A 790 27.64 22.02 8.57
N HIS A 791 27.16 23.27 8.53
CA HIS A 791 26.69 23.96 9.73
C HIS A 791 25.39 23.35 10.25
N ALA A 792 24.43 23.03 9.37
CA ALA A 792 23.20 22.36 9.78
C ALA A 792 23.46 20.94 10.31
N ILE A 793 24.39 20.18 9.71
CA ILE A 793 24.77 18.85 10.20
C ILE A 793 25.41 18.97 11.59
N CYS A 794 26.32 19.93 11.80
CA CYS A 794 26.89 20.19 13.12
C CYS A 794 25.82 20.57 14.15
N ALA A 795 24.84 21.39 13.78
CA ALA A 795 23.71 21.73 14.66
C ALA A 795 22.87 20.48 15.02
N ASN A 796 22.55 19.65 14.03
CA ASN A 796 21.84 18.39 14.22
C ASN A 796 22.59 17.43 15.16
N VAL A 797 23.93 17.35 15.04
CA VAL A 797 24.76 16.53 15.94
C VAL A 797 24.70 17.06 17.38
N ARG A 798 24.76 18.39 17.58
CA ARG A 798 24.60 18.99 18.93
C ARG A 798 23.23 18.68 19.52
N ASP A 799 22.17 18.76 18.72
CA ASP A 799 20.82 18.40 19.14
C ASP A 799 20.73 16.92 19.53
N ALA A 800 21.35 16.03 18.75
CA ALA A 800 21.38 14.60 19.08
C ALA A 800 22.16 14.31 20.37
N VAL A 801 23.29 15.00 20.58
CA VAL A 801 24.07 14.95 21.82
C VAL A 801 23.28 15.48 23.02
N ALA A 802 22.43 16.48 22.82
CA ALA A 802 21.54 16.97 23.87
C ALA A 802 20.47 15.93 24.26
N VAL A 803 19.89 15.22 23.27
CA VAL A 803 18.93 14.12 23.50
C VAL A 803 19.58 12.94 24.22
N ARG A 804 20.82 12.57 23.84
CA ARG A 804 21.61 11.51 24.48
C ARG A 804 21.67 11.62 26.01
N ARG A 805 21.70 12.82 26.58
CA ARG A 805 21.79 13.00 28.05
C ARG A 805 20.66 12.32 28.83
N GLN A 806 19.61 11.89 28.14
CA GLN A 806 18.44 11.21 28.71
C GLN A 806 18.30 9.75 28.23
N ALA A 807 19.28 9.18 27.50
CA ALA A 807 19.19 7.86 26.87
C ALA A 807 20.53 7.11 26.71
N ASP A 808 20.52 5.78 26.56
CA ASP A 808 21.69 4.96 26.23
C ASP A 808 22.02 5.01 24.72
N LEU A 809 22.52 6.15 24.26
CA LEU A 809 22.89 6.40 22.86
C LEU A 809 24.35 6.81 22.75
N ARG A 810 25.18 6.07 22.00
CA ARG A 810 26.53 6.52 21.62
C ARG A 810 26.48 7.29 20.31
N ILE A 811 27.20 8.40 20.23
CA ILE A 811 27.27 9.24 19.03
C ILE A 811 28.73 9.40 18.63
N GLY A 812 29.06 9.16 17.36
CA GLY A 812 30.40 9.40 16.83
C GLY A 812 30.41 10.04 15.45
N LEU A 813 31.60 10.47 15.01
CA LEU A 813 31.82 11.05 13.67
C LEU A 813 32.73 10.19 12.81
N SER A 814 32.36 9.99 11.55
CA SER A 814 33.13 9.26 10.53
C SER A 814 33.81 10.22 9.58
N TYR A 815 35.08 10.00 9.26
CA TYR A 815 35.86 10.83 8.35
C TYR A 815 36.63 9.95 7.36
N VAL A 816 36.29 10.03 6.07
CA VAL A 816 37.08 9.36 5.03
C VAL A 816 38.33 10.19 4.75
N VAL A 817 39.51 9.59 4.93
CA VAL A 817 40.77 10.30 4.75
C VAL A 817 41.13 10.36 3.26
N LEU A 818 41.02 11.54 2.69
CA LEU A 818 41.26 11.85 1.28
C LEU A 818 42.51 12.72 1.11
N ALA A 819 43.09 12.69 -0.08
CA ALA A 819 44.22 13.54 -0.41
C ALA A 819 43.91 15.04 -0.20
N SER A 820 42.69 15.45 -0.52
CA SER A 820 42.26 16.84 -0.45
C SER A 820 41.77 17.30 0.93
N ASN A 821 41.57 16.40 1.90
CA ASN A 821 41.05 16.76 3.23
C ASN A 821 41.98 16.40 4.40
N ARG A 822 42.98 15.51 4.22
CA ARG A 822 43.90 15.02 5.27
C ARG A 822 44.57 16.09 6.15
N HIS A 823 44.69 17.33 5.66
CA HIS A 823 45.24 18.45 6.40
C HIS A 823 44.32 18.93 7.55
N GLU A 824 43.04 18.59 7.53
CA GLU A 824 42.04 18.94 8.53
C GLU A 824 41.83 17.84 9.60
N LEU A 825 42.62 16.77 9.63
CA LEU A 825 42.43 15.65 10.57
C LEU A 825 42.41 16.10 12.05
N VAL A 826 43.37 16.93 12.47
CA VAL A 826 43.42 17.46 13.84
C VAL A 826 42.27 18.46 14.09
N PRO A 827 42.01 19.47 13.22
CA PRO A 827 40.83 20.32 13.33
C PRO A 827 39.49 19.56 13.42
N PHE A 828 39.37 18.43 12.71
CA PHE A 828 38.17 17.59 12.76
C PHE A 828 37.98 16.94 14.14
N VAL A 829 39.06 16.50 14.78
CA VAL A 829 39.01 15.97 16.15
C VAL A 829 38.58 17.06 17.14
N GLU A 830 39.07 18.28 16.97
CA GLU A 830 38.67 19.42 17.82
C GLU A 830 37.20 19.76 17.64
N LEU A 831 36.72 19.78 16.39
CA LEU A 831 35.30 19.90 16.08
C LEU A 831 34.47 18.79 16.75
N ALA A 832 34.92 17.54 16.71
CA ALA A 832 34.23 16.42 17.34
C ALA A 832 34.08 16.63 18.86
N ALA A 833 35.15 17.07 19.52
CA ALA A 833 35.13 17.38 20.95
C ALA A 833 34.16 18.53 21.27
N ASP A 834 34.20 19.59 20.47
CA ASP A 834 33.31 20.76 20.60
C ASP A 834 31.82 20.40 20.38
N LEU A 835 31.54 19.43 19.51
CA LEU A 835 30.19 18.90 19.31
C LEU A 835 29.74 17.98 20.45
N GLY A 836 30.67 17.48 21.28
CA GLY A 836 30.40 16.64 22.43
C GLY A 836 30.10 15.18 22.09
N VAL A 837 30.58 14.68 20.95
CA VAL A 837 30.45 13.26 20.57
C VAL A 837 31.34 12.36 21.43
N ASP A 838 31.12 11.06 21.41
CA ASP A 838 31.85 10.09 22.24
C ASP A 838 33.12 9.57 21.54
N TRP A 839 33.12 9.53 20.21
CA TRP A 839 34.21 8.92 19.43
C TRP A 839 34.29 9.42 17.98
N ILE A 840 35.43 9.14 17.33
CA ILE A 840 35.67 9.39 15.91
C ILE A 840 36.20 8.14 15.21
N LYS A 841 35.92 8.00 13.91
CA LYS A 841 36.53 7.00 13.03
C LYS A 841 37.19 7.66 11.84
N LEU A 842 38.41 7.23 11.56
CA LEU A 842 39.13 7.60 10.35
C LEU A 842 39.06 6.41 9.40
N GLU A 843 38.40 6.58 8.26
CA GLU A 843 38.11 5.52 7.29
C GLU A 843 39.04 5.63 6.07
N GLU A 844 39.39 4.49 5.48
CA GLU A 844 40.06 4.46 4.19
C GLU A 844 39.09 4.80 3.03
N PRO A 845 39.58 5.48 1.97
CA PRO A 845 38.79 5.67 0.76
C PRO A 845 38.72 4.38 -0.06
N VAL A 846 37.55 4.10 -0.60
CA VAL A 846 37.35 2.98 -1.54
C VAL A 846 37.26 3.52 -2.96
N ALA A 847 38.00 2.90 -3.88
CA ALA A 847 38.15 3.29 -5.29
C ALA A 847 36.89 3.11 -6.17
N ALA A 848 35.70 3.43 -5.66
CA ALA A 848 34.41 3.24 -6.34
C ALA A 848 34.16 4.26 -7.46
N THR A 849 34.43 5.54 -7.22
CA THR A 849 34.19 6.63 -8.18
C THR A 849 35.49 7.16 -8.79
N PRO A 850 35.45 7.88 -9.94
CA PRO A 850 36.63 8.57 -10.48
C PRO A 850 37.25 9.54 -9.48
N PHE A 851 36.42 10.26 -8.71
CA PHE A 851 36.88 11.16 -7.65
C PHE A 851 37.59 10.38 -6.53
N ALA A 852 36.99 9.31 -6.00
CA ALA A 852 37.61 8.52 -4.94
C ALA A 852 38.96 7.92 -5.40
N ARG A 853 39.06 7.46 -6.65
CA ARG A 853 40.32 6.97 -7.24
C ARG A 853 41.42 8.03 -7.29
N ALA A 854 41.07 9.27 -7.60
CA ALA A 854 42.03 10.38 -7.64
C ALA A 854 42.45 10.85 -6.23
N GLU A 855 41.60 10.62 -5.25
CA GLU A 855 41.76 11.08 -3.86
C GLU A 855 42.34 10.01 -2.91
N MET A 856 42.68 8.82 -3.43
CA MET A 856 43.36 7.77 -2.70
C MET A 856 44.65 8.31 -2.07
N ILE A 857 44.93 7.90 -0.83
CA ILE A 857 46.14 8.26 -0.12
C ILE A 857 47.04 7.04 0.10
N ASP A 858 48.35 7.23 0.07
CA ASP A 858 49.28 6.23 0.62
C ASP A 858 49.27 6.38 2.15
N VAL A 859 48.64 5.43 2.83
CA VAL A 859 48.46 5.50 4.28
C VAL A 859 49.81 5.51 5.01
N ARG A 860 50.85 4.85 4.48
CA ARG A 860 52.18 4.85 5.10
C ARG A 860 52.83 6.24 5.05
N ALA A 861 52.60 6.98 3.96
CA ALA A 861 53.10 8.35 3.82
C ALA A 861 52.38 9.36 4.74
N HIS A 862 51.26 8.96 5.36
CA HIS A 862 50.41 9.83 6.17
C HIS A 862 50.20 9.34 7.62
N GLU A 863 50.90 8.29 8.04
CA GLU A 863 50.80 7.70 9.38
C GLU A 863 51.02 8.74 10.50
N GLY A 864 51.93 9.70 10.31
CA GLY A 864 52.18 10.77 11.27
C GLY A 864 51.00 11.72 11.50
N ALA A 865 50.24 12.05 10.44
CA ALA A 865 49.07 12.91 10.55
C ALA A 865 47.89 12.20 11.24
N ILE A 866 47.69 10.92 10.91
CA ILE A 866 46.70 10.05 11.56
C ILE A 866 47.04 9.86 13.04
N ALA A 867 48.30 9.56 13.36
CA ALA A 867 48.77 9.42 14.73
C ALA A 867 48.58 10.71 15.55
N ALA A 868 48.85 11.89 14.95
CA ALA A 868 48.63 13.18 15.61
C ALA A 868 47.14 13.41 15.93
N ALA A 869 46.24 13.06 15.00
CA ALA A 869 44.79 13.16 15.22
C ALA A 869 44.31 12.22 16.33
N ILE A 870 44.77 10.96 16.35
CA ILE A 870 44.44 9.99 17.40
C ILE A 870 44.95 10.45 18.77
N ALA A 871 46.19 10.93 18.83
CA ALA A 871 46.77 11.48 20.08
C ALA A 871 45.96 12.69 20.56
N ARG A 872 45.55 13.57 19.65
CA ARG A 872 44.69 14.72 19.99
C ARG A 872 43.33 14.25 20.52
N ALA A 873 42.70 13.27 19.90
CA ALA A 873 41.41 12.74 20.32
C ALA A 873 41.46 12.22 21.75
N ARG A 874 42.49 11.42 22.07
CA ARG A 874 42.75 10.92 23.43
C ARG A 874 42.94 12.07 24.43
N SER A 875 43.67 13.13 24.05
CA SER A 875 43.87 14.31 24.93
C SER A 875 42.58 15.07 25.24
N LEU A 876 41.57 14.97 24.37
CA LEU A 876 40.27 15.61 24.51
C LEU A 876 39.19 14.65 25.08
N GLY A 877 39.57 13.44 25.49
CA GLY A 877 38.66 12.44 26.04
C GLY A 877 37.80 11.71 25.01
N LEU A 878 38.10 11.84 23.71
CA LEU A 878 37.44 11.11 22.64
C LEU A 878 38.12 9.75 22.40
N ILE A 879 37.31 8.75 22.06
CA ILE A 879 37.82 7.49 21.52
C ILE A 879 38.05 7.66 20.02
N ALA A 880 39.23 7.27 19.53
CA ALA A 880 39.57 7.33 18.11
C ALA A 880 39.83 5.93 17.55
N VAL A 881 39.19 5.64 16.43
CA VAL A 881 39.26 4.36 15.72
C VAL A 881 39.92 4.57 14.36
N ASP A 882 41.01 3.85 14.07
CA ASP A 882 41.81 3.98 12.84
C ASP A 882 41.55 2.84 11.86
N HIS A 883 40.60 3.04 10.94
CA HIS A 883 40.34 2.14 9.81
C HIS A 883 41.10 2.58 8.54
N ALA A 884 41.96 3.59 8.62
CA ALA A 884 42.81 3.97 7.49
C ALA A 884 44.01 3.01 7.36
N ALA A 885 44.61 2.60 8.49
CA ALA A 885 45.60 1.52 8.55
C ALA A 885 45.28 0.54 9.70
N PRO A 886 44.19 -0.24 9.56
CA PRO A 886 43.80 -1.18 10.60
C PRO A 886 44.91 -2.23 10.77
N PRO A 887 45.34 -2.54 12.01
CA PRO A 887 46.23 -3.67 12.23
C PRO A 887 45.52 -4.96 11.82
N PRO A 888 46.22 -6.03 11.41
CA PRO A 888 45.58 -7.33 11.22
C PRO A 888 44.98 -7.82 12.54
N ILE A 889 43.66 -8.02 12.58
CA ILE A 889 42.93 -8.27 13.82
C ILE A 889 42.50 -9.73 13.90
N TRP A 890 43.13 -10.47 14.81
CA TRP A 890 42.73 -11.82 15.19
C TRP A 890 42.67 -11.85 16.71
N ARG A 891 41.47 -11.87 17.31
CA ARG A 891 41.32 -11.70 18.78
C ARG A 891 42.13 -12.68 19.64
N CYS A 892 42.56 -13.82 19.09
CA CYS A 892 43.42 -14.79 19.76
C CYS A 892 44.92 -14.42 19.80
N GLU A 893 45.36 -13.49 18.95
CA GLU A 893 46.74 -12.98 18.86
C GLU A 893 46.67 -11.45 18.69
N LEU A 894 46.42 -10.73 19.79
CA LEU A 894 46.40 -9.27 19.80
C LEU A 894 47.69 -8.74 20.42
N ASP A 895 48.52 -8.07 19.61
CA ASP A 895 49.52 -7.15 20.14
C ASP A 895 48.85 -5.91 20.76
N GLU A 896 49.64 -5.03 21.37
CA GLU A 896 49.13 -3.85 22.07
C GLU A 896 48.36 -2.89 21.13
N ARG A 897 48.83 -2.74 19.88
CA ARG A 897 48.18 -1.90 18.86
C ARG A 897 46.83 -2.48 18.45
N ALA A 898 46.77 -3.79 18.19
CA ALA A 898 45.55 -4.50 17.83
C ALA A 898 44.55 -4.54 18.99
N ARG A 899 45.02 -4.68 20.24
CA ARG A 899 44.15 -4.62 21.43
C ARG A 899 43.51 -3.24 21.60
N ALA A 900 44.31 -2.18 21.51
CA ALA A 900 43.81 -0.82 21.58
C ALA A 900 42.83 -0.50 20.43
N PHE A 901 43.09 -0.99 19.22
CA PHE A 901 42.15 -0.88 18.10
C PHE A 901 40.83 -1.59 18.41
N VAL A 902 40.87 -2.85 18.87
CA VAL A 902 39.66 -3.63 19.15
C VAL A 902 38.84 -2.96 20.25
N GLU A 903 39.46 -2.53 21.35
CA GLU A 903 38.74 -1.84 22.43
C GLU A 903 38.05 -0.54 21.96
N ALA A 904 38.72 0.23 21.10
CA ALA A 904 38.15 1.45 20.53
C ALA A 904 37.00 1.15 19.55
N ASP A 905 37.18 0.17 18.67
CA ASP A 905 36.15 -0.23 17.70
C ASP A 905 34.93 -0.88 18.37
N GLU A 906 35.15 -1.67 19.42
CA GLU A 906 34.10 -2.21 20.28
C GLU A 906 33.26 -1.12 20.93
N PHE A 907 33.93 -0.08 21.44
CA PHE A 907 33.24 1.05 22.00
C PHE A 907 32.37 1.75 20.96
N ALA A 908 32.92 1.97 19.77
CA ALA A 908 32.27 2.61 18.65
C ALA A 908 31.03 1.87 18.14
N ASN A 909 31.20 0.59 17.83
CA ASN A 909 30.26 -0.19 17.05
C ASN A 909 29.39 -1.13 17.92
N ARG A 910 29.76 -1.36 19.20
CA ARG A 910 29.13 -2.35 20.11
C ARG A 910 28.98 -3.73 19.46
N THR A 911 29.95 -4.09 18.64
CA THR A 911 29.84 -5.19 17.69
C THR A 911 30.39 -6.48 18.23
N GLU A 912 31.32 -6.52 19.18
CA GLU A 912 32.15 -7.70 19.44
C GLU A 912 32.79 -8.21 18.13
N ILE A 913 33.47 -7.33 17.36
CA ILE A 913 34.09 -7.66 16.08
C ILE A 913 35.05 -8.82 16.25
N HIS A 914 34.70 -9.88 15.55
CA HIS A 914 35.53 -11.01 15.27
C HIS A 914 35.50 -11.19 13.74
N PRO A 915 36.42 -10.56 12.98
CA PRO A 915 36.36 -10.60 11.51
C PRO A 915 36.39 -12.04 11.00
N CYS A 916 37.16 -12.91 11.68
CA CYS A 916 37.21 -14.34 11.41
C CYS A 916 35.89 -15.08 11.60
N ARG A 917 34.99 -14.58 12.46
CA ARG A 917 33.69 -15.20 12.78
C ARG A 917 32.54 -14.65 11.94
N ALA A 918 32.75 -13.59 11.18
CA ALA A 918 31.66 -12.86 10.55
C ALA A 918 30.85 -13.75 9.58
N ALA A 919 31.50 -14.63 8.82
CA ALA A 919 30.83 -15.62 7.98
C ALA A 919 29.96 -16.66 8.74
N TRP A 920 30.16 -16.82 10.06
CA TRP A 920 29.37 -17.68 10.94
C TRP A 920 28.27 -16.93 11.71
N GLU A 921 28.26 -15.60 11.71
CA GLU A 921 27.37 -14.81 12.58
C GLU A 921 26.54 -13.76 11.86
N ARG A 922 27.04 -13.19 10.76
CA ARG A 922 26.50 -12.00 10.12
C ARG A 922 25.90 -12.32 8.76
N ALA A 923 24.65 -11.90 8.57
CA ALA A 923 24.01 -11.84 7.27
C ALA A 923 23.71 -10.38 6.90
N CYS A 924 23.95 -10.02 5.65
CA CYS A 924 23.62 -8.71 5.09
C CYS A 924 22.37 -8.85 4.21
N VAL A 925 21.38 -8.00 4.44
CA VAL A 925 20.08 -8.01 3.75
C VAL A 925 19.94 -6.74 2.92
N PHE A 926 19.76 -6.92 1.61
CA PHE A 926 19.56 -5.85 0.64
C PHE A 926 18.09 -5.40 0.58
N PRO A 927 17.77 -4.23 -0.01
CA PRO A 927 16.40 -3.74 -0.09
C PRO A 927 15.41 -4.69 -0.78
N ASN A 928 15.85 -5.43 -1.80
CA ASN A 928 15.03 -6.39 -2.55
C ASN A 928 14.91 -7.76 -1.85
N GLY A 929 15.47 -7.92 -0.65
CA GLY A 929 15.49 -9.17 0.10
C GLY A 929 16.64 -10.12 -0.24
N ASP A 930 17.56 -9.74 -1.14
CA ASP A 930 18.78 -10.52 -1.36
C ASP A 930 19.60 -10.59 -0.07
N VAL A 931 20.32 -11.70 0.09
CA VAL A 931 21.13 -11.97 1.27
C VAL A 931 22.57 -12.28 0.83
N SER A 932 23.54 -11.62 1.43
CA SER A 932 24.94 -12.05 1.41
C SER A 932 25.40 -12.46 2.81
N VAL A 933 26.45 -13.28 2.86
CA VAL A 933 27.10 -13.68 4.11
C VAL A 933 28.24 -12.69 4.37
N ASP A 934 28.38 -12.24 5.61
CA ASP A 934 29.44 -11.34 6.09
C ASP A 934 29.39 -9.89 5.55
N ASP A 935 29.43 -9.67 4.23
CA ASP A 935 29.60 -8.32 3.66
C ASP A 935 28.70 -8.10 2.41
N PHE A 936 28.25 -6.87 2.19
CA PHE A 936 27.44 -6.49 1.02
C PHE A 936 28.20 -6.56 -0.32
N LEU A 937 29.53 -6.61 -0.30
CA LEU A 937 30.38 -6.77 -1.47
C LEU A 937 30.60 -8.25 -1.84
N LEU A 938 30.19 -9.19 -0.97
CA LEU A 938 30.27 -10.62 -1.25
C LEU A 938 29.06 -11.12 -2.08
N PRO A 939 29.22 -12.23 -2.83
CA PRO A 939 28.13 -12.76 -3.65
C PRO A 939 26.87 -13.08 -2.85
N VAL A 940 25.71 -12.74 -3.43
CA VAL A 940 24.39 -13.11 -2.91
C VAL A 940 24.24 -14.63 -2.85
N VAL A 941 23.72 -15.14 -1.73
CA VAL A 941 23.49 -16.57 -1.48
C VAL A 941 22.02 -16.98 -1.71
N GLY A 942 21.10 -16.02 -1.79
CA GLY A 942 19.68 -16.20 -2.14
C GLY A 942 18.84 -15.00 -1.70
N ASN A 943 17.51 -15.13 -1.76
CA ASN A 943 16.56 -14.04 -1.48
C ASN A 943 15.48 -14.46 -0.47
N VAL A 944 15.21 -13.64 0.55
CA VAL A 944 14.28 -13.99 1.66
C VAL A 944 12.81 -14.09 1.25
N LEU A 945 12.45 -13.52 0.10
CA LEU A 945 11.10 -13.63 -0.45
C LEU A 945 10.87 -14.99 -1.13
N GLN A 946 11.94 -15.72 -1.47
CA GLN A 946 11.89 -17.05 -2.06
C GLN A 946 12.08 -18.15 -1.01
N GLU A 947 13.04 -17.98 -0.10
CA GLU A 947 13.33 -18.95 0.96
C GLU A 947 13.54 -18.25 2.31
N PRO A 948 13.12 -18.84 3.45
CA PRO A 948 13.38 -18.25 4.77
C PRO A 948 14.88 -18.05 5.02
N LEU A 949 15.25 -16.96 5.71
CA LEU A 949 16.66 -16.66 6.00
C LEU A 949 17.39 -17.82 6.70
N ALA A 950 16.71 -18.55 7.59
CA ALA A 950 17.26 -19.75 8.23
C ALA A 950 17.72 -20.84 7.23
N ARG A 951 17.03 -20.99 6.09
CA ARG A 951 17.39 -21.93 5.02
C ARG A 951 18.53 -21.37 4.17
N LEU A 952 18.43 -20.10 3.75
CA LEU A 952 19.50 -19.42 3.01
C LEU A 952 20.82 -19.44 3.78
N TRP A 953 20.77 -19.23 5.09
CA TRP A 953 21.92 -19.25 5.99
C TRP A 953 22.63 -20.61 6.05
N THR A 954 21.88 -21.69 5.83
CA THR A 954 22.39 -23.07 5.84
C THR A 954 22.57 -23.66 4.44
N SER A 955 22.30 -22.86 3.40
CA SER A 955 22.38 -23.27 1.99
C SER A 955 23.81 -23.67 1.57
N PRO A 956 23.96 -24.48 0.50
CA PRO A 956 25.28 -24.79 -0.06
C PRO A 956 26.06 -23.55 -0.49
N ALA A 957 25.38 -22.47 -0.91
CA ALA A 957 26.03 -21.21 -1.27
C ALA A 957 26.65 -20.52 -0.04
N ALA A 958 25.93 -20.45 1.08
CA ALA A 958 26.46 -19.93 2.33
C ALA A 958 27.59 -20.80 2.90
N GLN A 959 27.47 -22.13 2.79
CA GLN A 959 28.53 -23.07 3.19
C GLN A 959 29.83 -22.80 2.41
N ARG A 960 29.75 -22.63 1.09
CA ARG A 960 30.93 -22.28 0.26
C ARG A 960 31.60 -20.97 0.68
N GLN A 961 30.82 -19.97 1.11
CA GLN A 961 31.42 -18.73 1.64
C GLN A 961 32.16 -18.97 2.96
N ARG A 962 31.62 -19.81 3.86
CA ARG A 962 32.31 -20.19 5.09
C ARG A 962 33.55 -21.04 4.82
N GLU A 963 33.52 -21.92 3.82
CA GLU A 963 34.71 -22.69 3.39
C GLU A 963 35.80 -21.76 2.86
N ARG A 964 35.45 -20.73 2.08
CA ARG A 964 36.39 -19.70 1.62
C ARG A 964 36.97 -18.91 2.79
N ALA A 965 36.10 -18.42 3.69
CA ALA A 965 36.54 -17.71 4.89
C ALA A 965 37.46 -18.57 5.76
N ARG A 966 37.15 -19.87 5.89
CA ARG A 966 37.98 -20.86 6.58
C ARG A 966 39.32 -21.09 5.89
N ALA A 967 39.37 -21.12 4.56
CA ALA A 967 40.63 -21.26 3.83
C ALA A 967 41.57 -20.07 4.05
N SER A 968 41.01 -18.88 4.30
CA SER A 968 41.77 -17.68 4.69
C SER A 968 42.10 -17.59 6.19
N TRP A 969 41.78 -18.59 7.00
CA TRP A 969 42.12 -18.59 8.43
C TRP A 969 43.61 -18.69 8.67
N ILE A 970 44.17 -17.68 9.31
CA ILE A 970 45.58 -17.67 9.74
C ILE A 970 45.87 -18.80 10.75
N CYS A 971 44.88 -19.20 11.55
CA CYS A 971 45.02 -20.24 12.58
C CYS A 971 44.74 -21.68 12.08
N ALA A 972 44.62 -21.91 10.77
CA ALA A 972 44.36 -23.25 10.23
C ALA A 972 45.40 -24.28 10.72
N GLY A 973 44.95 -25.34 11.41
CA GLY A 973 45.82 -26.40 11.94
C GLY A 973 46.37 -26.21 13.36
N ARG A 974 45.99 -25.14 14.07
CA ARG A 974 46.29 -24.93 15.51
C ARG A 974 45.11 -25.37 16.40
N PRO A 975 45.30 -25.68 17.69
CA PRO A 975 44.19 -25.98 18.60
C PRO A 975 43.18 -24.85 18.56
N THR A 976 41.90 -25.21 18.44
CA THR A 976 40.80 -24.34 18.09
C THR A 976 40.65 -23.15 19.05
N CYS A 977 40.25 -21.99 18.52
CA CYS A 977 39.92 -20.80 19.30
C CYS A 977 38.66 -21.08 20.14
N THR A 978 38.80 -21.64 21.34
CA THR A 978 37.70 -21.86 22.28
C THR A 978 37.41 -20.54 23.00
N GLY A 979 36.56 -19.72 22.40
CA GLY A 979 36.01 -18.52 23.04
C GLY A 979 35.12 -18.93 24.20
N GLY A 980 35.68 -18.98 25.41
CA GLY A 980 34.91 -18.93 26.66
C GLY A 980 35.09 -17.55 27.29
N PRO A 981 34.04 -16.90 27.80
CA PRO A 981 34.17 -15.68 28.58
C PRO A 981 34.85 -16.04 29.91
N GLY A 982 36.18 -15.84 30.01
CA GLY A 982 36.90 -15.97 31.27
C GLY A 982 38.16 -16.83 31.28
N ARG A 983 39.02 -16.77 30.24
CA ARG A 983 40.42 -17.20 30.41
C ARG A 983 41.38 -16.09 29.98
N THR A 984 41.71 -15.30 31.02
CA THR A 984 42.81 -14.34 31.23
C THR A 984 43.03 -13.25 30.22
#